data_AF-A0A327YHV8-F1
#
_entry.id   AF-A0A327YHV8-F1
#
_cell.length_a   1.000
_cell.length_b   1.000
_cell.length_c   1.000
_cell.angle_alpha   90.00
_cell.angle_beta   90.00
_cell.angle_gamma   90.00
#
_symmetry.space_group_name_H-M   'P 1'
#
loop_
_entity.id
_entity.type
_entity.pdbx_description
1 polymer ?
#
loop_
_entity_poly.entity_id
_entity_poly.type
_entity_poly.pdbx_seq_one_letter_code
_entity_poly.pdbx_strand_id
1 'polypeptide(L)'
;MDFKSESHLQNLIIDTLKKDKILETIAGIDELDDHLNREINDKFIPGFQIDFQLRTLYCKKAKEVLDSFTFYEIISGEEIKNISIQKDTKAKKERLYPDALIANSERSNFSILELKKDYQTEREAITELFAYAIEVKNHLPNIADSDINLVIISTKFNTLLDHSISSLILGTKFNILALKADFVDKKLALKIHIPDSWTDIWQNTLPEYAFSSVSLVPYQYDKKKETPPEIFLFEIIDDLISFNGAKNNSHGFFVIWKNITHFESPASFCISLYQINPFVFLKASLENNFTLNTNEPLCKYILDNYSDNEYYHPESLMNVAKEVKKFLDQYFDTSYEDFSSWTDHIYRGSNFRSQALPMTFNSWGNIGDYVRYYFFHPSLKNGFYSDKQLNSPLFYKDPVFGIELINRISGNTLFENGVYNFTSLFEYAKQLRELLNISNWYIETKKGNQKKELLEPRLYFATLDVLASSREIQYRLNYIDVELEKPTPLRIDLYEAYEDTVDNITENIRWFTSHFLKNNPIHQEFFSNSINWCSIYMDSEMIIDSVVESKIKKEIVGYCKTIMFAILEGEIISKSSFFGDKIFDIISVYFNSVEKLKNVESRKELFNLIESIEEEKILNYFDNAFLLLLDNVYFEVFHPLVSFNDVSFITKDWKKLKLQLIKRYNEGHRYGAIILDSNGNLAIGILPKEYQYTKPIDDPEKEVYIMINESGIGVISLVNWDQVKDGSAFSIKQKKV
;
A
#
# COMPACT_ATOMS: atom_id res chain seq x y z
N MET A 1 -6.31 22.26 38.19
CA MET A 1 -6.90 23.61 38.34
C MET A 1 -7.01 24.17 36.94
N ASP A 2 -8.13 24.78 36.55
CA ASP A 2 -8.30 25.26 35.17
C ASP A 2 -7.79 26.70 35.01
N PHE A 3 -7.50 27.09 33.78
CA PHE A 3 -7.17 28.48 33.45
C PHE A 3 -8.34 29.42 33.80
N LYS A 4 -8.06 30.54 34.46
CA LYS A 4 -9.10 31.48 34.93
C LYS A 4 -9.85 32.16 33.78
N SER A 5 -9.17 32.51 32.69
CA SER A 5 -9.72 33.15 31.48
C SER A 5 -8.79 32.89 30.30
N GLU A 6 -9.23 33.20 29.08
CA GLU A 6 -8.39 33.14 27.88
C GLU A 6 -7.21 34.12 28.00
N SER A 7 -7.46 35.34 28.46
CA SER A 7 -6.40 36.34 28.74
C SER A 7 -5.39 35.85 29.78
N HIS A 8 -5.80 35.01 30.75
CA HIS A 8 -4.86 34.41 31.70
C HIS A 8 -3.93 33.39 31.01
N LEU A 9 -4.46 32.57 30.10
CA LEU A 9 -3.66 31.66 29.29
C LEU A 9 -2.71 32.43 28.36
N GLN A 10 -3.22 33.46 27.68
CA GLN A 10 -2.45 34.33 26.80
C GLN A 10 -1.27 34.98 27.54
N ASN A 11 -1.50 35.59 28.70
CA ASN A 11 -0.42 36.20 29.48
C ASN A 11 0.67 35.18 29.86
N LEU A 12 0.29 33.95 30.21
CA LEU A 12 1.26 32.89 30.52
C LEU A 12 2.08 32.48 29.30
N ILE A 13 1.46 32.41 28.12
CA ILE A 13 2.15 32.10 26.86
C ILE A 13 3.14 33.21 26.50
N ILE A 14 2.70 34.46 26.52
CA ILE A 14 3.56 35.62 26.22
C ILE A 14 4.72 35.71 27.23
N ASP A 15 4.46 35.51 28.53
CA ASP A 15 5.52 35.50 29.55
C ASP A 15 6.54 34.37 29.34
N THR A 16 6.10 33.25 28.76
CA THR A 16 6.97 32.11 28.46
C THR A 16 7.81 32.39 27.21
N LEU A 17 7.21 33.02 26.20
CA LEU A 17 7.91 33.48 24.99
C LEU A 17 8.99 34.51 25.34
N LYS A 18 8.68 35.51 26.16
CA LYS A 18 9.66 36.53 26.61
C LYS A 18 10.88 35.96 27.35
N LYS A 19 10.73 34.79 27.96
CA LYS A 19 11.79 34.13 28.74
C LYS A 19 12.60 33.15 27.89
N ASP A 20 12.25 33.00 26.60
CA ASP A 20 12.82 31.99 25.70
C ASP A 20 12.62 30.56 26.21
N LYS A 21 11.49 30.30 26.90
CA LYS A 21 11.21 29.01 27.56
C LYS A 21 10.07 28.21 26.93
N ILE A 22 9.57 28.64 25.77
CA ILE A 22 8.40 28.00 25.16
C ILE A 22 8.65 26.51 24.87
N LEU A 23 9.82 26.18 24.33
CA LEU A 23 10.22 24.79 24.11
C LEU A 23 10.31 23.98 25.41
N GLU A 24 10.85 24.54 26.50
CA GLU A 24 10.95 23.88 27.81
C GLU A 24 9.57 23.51 28.39
N THR A 25 8.51 24.22 27.97
CA THR A 25 7.14 23.99 28.42
C THR A 25 6.37 22.97 27.60
N ILE A 26 6.89 22.56 26.44
CA ILE A 26 6.23 21.63 25.51
C ILE A 26 6.71 20.20 25.77
N ALA A 27 5.78 19.35 26.20
CA ALA A 27 5.97 17.91 26.30
C ALA A 27 5.56 17.18 25.02
N GLY A 28 6.16 16.02 24.76
CA GLY A 28 5.83 15.15 23.62
C GLY A 28 6.70 15.36 22.38
N ILE A 29 7.76 16.16 22.44
CA ILE A 29 8.74 16.31 21.35
C ILE A 29 9.40 14.96 21.04
N ASP A 30 9.79 14.22 22.08
CA ASP A 30 10.40 12.88 21.91
C ASP A 30 9.47 11.90 21.18
N GLU A 31 8.15 11.95 21.42
CA GLU A 31 7.17 11.10 20.71
C GLU A 31 7.17 11.35 19.19
N LEU A 32 7.41 12.61 18.82
CA LEU A 32 7.42 13.07 17.45
C LEU A 32 8.74 12.69 16.77
N ASP A 33 9.87 12.88 17.45
CA ASP A 33 11.19 12.45 16.98
C ASP A 33 11.27 10.92 16.88
N ASP A 34 10.71 10.19 17.84
CA ASP A 34 10.60 8.73 17.79
C ASP A 34 9.78 8.27 16.57
N HIS A 35 8.68 8.95 16.23
CA HIS A 35 7.89 8.64 15.04
C HIS A 35 8.68 8.89 13.75
N LEU A 36 9.39 10.00 13.65
CA LEU A 36 10.17 10.37 12.45
C LEU A 36 11.43 9.52 12.28
N ASN A 37 12.14 9.17 13.35
CA ASN A 37 13.34 8.33 13.28
C ASN A 37 13.03 6.91 12.81
N ARG A 38 11.81 6.41 13.03
CA ARG A 38 11.35 5.09 12.56
C ARG A 38 11.26 5.01 11.04
N GLU A 39 10.93 6.12 10.37
CA GLU A 39 10.80 6.21 8.90
C GLU A 39 12.15 6.08 8.16
N ILE A 40 13.27 5.95 8.88
CA ILE A 40 14.62 5.83 8.31
C ILE A 40 15.26 4.51 8.76
N ASN A 41 14.50 3.58 9.33
CA ASN A 41 15.03 2.29 9.79
C ASN A 41 15.42 1.41 8.59
N ASP A 42 16.70 1.10 8.44
CA ASP A 42 17.23 0.30 7.34
C ASP A 42 16.81 -1.18 7.36
N LYS A 43 16.19 -1.67 8.44
CA LYS A 43 15.78 -3.07 8.55
C LYS A 43 14.46 -3.39 7.84
N PHE A 44 13.62 -2.40 7.49
CA PHE A 44 12.27 -2.65 6.94
C PHE A 44 12.00 -1.97 5.61
N ILE A 45 11.34 -2.68 4.72
CA ILE A 45 10.78 -2.07 3.51
C ILE A 45 9.55 -1.26 3.93
N PRO A 46 9.50 0.06 3.68
CA PRO A 46 8.34 0.86 4.06
C PRO A 46 7.11 0.42 3.26
N GLY A 47 5.96 0.31 3.93
CA GLY A 47 4.67 0.03 3.31
C GLY A 47 3.85 1.29 3.03
N PHE A 48 2.91 1.21 2.09
CA PHE A 48 1.97 2.29 1.79
C PHE A 48 0.75 2.21 2.72
N GLN A 49 0.81 2.87 3.88
CA GLN A 49 -0.29 2.85 4.84
C GLN A 49 -1.00 4.20 4.88
N ILE A 50 -2.15 4.32 4.21
CA ILE A 50 -2.95 5.57 4.14
C ILE A 50 -3.18 6.14 5.55
N ASP A 51 -3.53 5.27 6.49
CA ASP A 51 -3.83 5.64 7.88
C ASP A 51 -2.63 6.24 8.64
N PHE A 52 -1.40 6.03 8.15
CA PHE A 52 -0.19 6.57 8.75
C PHE A 52 0.31 7.84 8.06
N GLN A 53 -0.07 8.09 6.80
CA GLN A 53 0.38 9.24 6.03
C GLN A 53 0.05 10.58 6.68
N LEU A 54 -1.18 10.74 7.18
CA LEU A 54 -1.60 11.97 7.86
C LEU A 54 -0.75 12.25 9.11
N ARG A 55 -0.50 11.20 9.92
CA ARG A 55 0.29 11.32 11.15
C ARG A 55 1.74 11.66 10.84
N THR A 56 2.36 10.94 9.91
CA THR A 56 3.74 11.22 9.48
C THR A 56 3.86 12.64 8.92
N LEU A 57 2.89 13.08 8.10
CA LEU A 57 2.86 14.44 7.56
C LEU A 57 2.68 15.49 8.67
N TYR A 58 1.81 15.25 9.64
CA TYR A 58 1.66 16.13 10.80
C TYR A 58 2.95 16.23 11.60
N CYS A 59 3.57 15.10 11.94
CA CYS A 59 4.84 15.07 12.67
C CYS A 59 5.89 15.90 11.93
N LYS A 60 6.08 15.70 10.62
CA LYS A 60 7.01 16.52 9.82
C LYS A 60 6.70 18.03 9.94
N LYS A 61 5.44 18.42 9.72
CA LYS A 61 5.01 19.83 9.80
C LYS A 61 5.18 20.43 11.20
N ALA A 62 4.84 19.67 12.25
CA ALA A 62 4.96 20.11 13.64
C ALA A 62 6.43 20.24 14.06
N LYS A 63 7.32 19.37 13.56
CA LYS A 63 8.77 19.48 13.79
C LYS A 63 9.33 20.78 13.22
N GLU A 64 8.93 21.17 12.00
CA GLU A 64 9.36 22.45 11.40
C GLU A 64 8.96 23.66 12.26
N VAL A 65 7.79 23.64 12.89
CA VAL A 65 7.36 24.69 13.82
C VAL A 65 8.16 24.67 15.12
N LEU A 66 8.41 23.50 15.71
CA LEU A 66 9.20 23.39 16.93
C LEU A 66 10.63 23.89 16.71
N ASP A 67 11.23 23.54 15.59
CA ASP A 67 12.52 24.03 15.15
C ASP A 67 12.52 25.56 14.93
N SER A 68 11.38 26.17 14.59
CA SER A 68 11.27 27.62 14.51
C SER A 68 11.26 28.31 15.87
N PHE A 69 10.99 27.58 16.97
CA PHE A 69 10.97 28.12 18.33
C PHE A 69 12.34 28.08 19.03
N THR A 70 13.40 27.57 18.40
CA THR A 70 14.76 27.62 18.98
C THR A 70 15.31 29.04 19.06
N PHE A 71 14.92 29.90 18.12
CA PHE A 71 15.28 31.31 18.09
C PHE A 71 14.11 32.10 17.48
N TYR A 72 13.65 33.18 18.13
CA TYR A 72 12.58 34.01 17.58
C TYR A 72 12.56 35.41 18.18
N GLU A 73 11.91 36.32 17.46
CA GLU A 73 11.59 37.68 17.89
C GLU A 73 10.07 37.86 17.91
N ILE A 74 9.53 38.47 18.98
CA ILE A 74 8.10 38.75 19.13
C ILE A 74 7.74 40.03 18.36
N ILE A 75 6.92 39.90 17.32
CA ILE A 75 6.40 41.03 16.52
C ILE A 75 5.13 41.60 17.16
N SER A 76 4.20 40.72 17.54
CA SER A 76 2.94 41.04 18.22
C SER A 76 2.69 40.02 19.34
N GLY A 77 2.14 40.47 20.46
CA GLY A 77 1.79 39.60 21.59
C GLY A 77 1.93 40.25 22.97
N GLU A 78 2.94 41.13 23.17
CA GLU A 78 3.09 41.87 24.43
C GLU A 78 2.00 42.94 24.59
N GLU A 79 1.80 43.70 23.52
CA GLU A 79 0.60 44.46 23.24
C GLU A 79 0.07 43.89 21.94
N ILE A 80 -1.14 43.34 21.95
CA ILE A 80 -1.75 42.76 20.76
C ILE A 80 -1.96 43.90 19.75
N LYS A 81 -1.21 43.88 18.65
CA LYS A 81 -1.22 44.93 17.63
C LYS A 81 -2.05 44.49 16.45
N ASN A 82 -2.68 45.47 15.80
CA ASN A 82 -3.32 45.24 14.51
C ASN A 82 -2.22 44.95 13.50
N ILE A 83 -2.31 43.81 12.81
CA ILE A 83 -1.38 43.47 11.74
C ILE A 83 -1.90 43.88 10.36
N SER A 84 -3.09 44.44 10.23
CA SER A 84 -3.63 44.85 8.93
C SER A 84 -2.79 45.95 8.24
N ILE A 85 -2.41 45.72 6.98
CA ILE A 85 -1.67 46.63 6.11
C ILE A 85 -2.55 47.80 5.65
N GLN A 86 -3.85 47.56 5.52
CA GLN A 86 -4.80 48.60 5.12
C GLN A 86 -5.01 49.60 6.25
N LYS A 87 -4.88 50.89 5.93
CA LYS A 87 -5.21 51.96 6.87
C LYS A 87 -6.72 52.01 7.10
N ASP A 88 -7.12 52.13 8.36
CA ASP A 88 -8.51 52.40 8.74
C ASP A 88 -9.06 53.64 7.99
N THR A 89 -10.19 53.48 7.31
CA THR A 89 -10.94 54.58 6.70
C THR A 89 -12.34 54.68 7.32
N LYS A 90 -13.08 55.76 7.03
CA LYS A 90 -14.47 55.90 7.49
C LYS A 90 -15.41 54.82 6.94
N ALA A 91 -15.09 54.21 5.81
CA ALA A 91 -15.91 53.21 5.13
C ALA A 91 -15.44 51.77 5.33
N LYS A 92 -14.16 51.56 5.71
CA LYS A 92 -13.56 50.24 5.86
C LYS A 92 -12.55 50.24 7.02
N LYS A 93 -12.77 49.36 8.00
CA LYS A 93 -11.85 49.08 9.10
C LYS A 93 -11.52 47.60 9.06
N GLU A 94 -10.28 47.27 8.74
CA GLU A 94 -9.78 45.91 8.81
C GLU A 94 -8.85 45.83 10.00
N ARG A 95 -9.19 44.93 10.93
CA ARG A 95 -8.47 44.79 12.18
C ARG A 95 -8.29 43.32 12.47
N LEU A 96 -7.04 42.88 12.39
CA LEU A 96 -6.61 41.51 12.58
C LEU A 96 -5.60 41.48 13.73
N TYR A 97 -5.90 40.68 14.75
CA TYR A 97 -5.21 40.69 16.02
C TYR A 97 -4.83 39.26 16.40
N PRO A 98 -3.77 38.68 15.79
CA PRO A 98 -3.28 37.39 16.25
C PRO A 98 -2.82 37.51 17.70
N ASP A 99 -3.07 36.47 18.49
CA ASP A 99 -2.67 36.47 19.90
C ASP A 99 -1.17 36.59 20.08
N ALA A 100 -0.39 35.95 19.20
CA ALA A 100 1.00 36.30 19.00
C ALA A 100 1.43 36.12 17.53
N LEU A 101 2.38 36.94 17.11
CA LEU A 101 3.11 36.80 15.87
C LEU A 101 4.59 36.88 16.19
N ILE A 102 5.35 35.84 15.83
CA ILE A 102 6.79 35.80 16.02
C ILE A 102 7.48 35.55 14.68
N ALA A 103 8.73 36.02 14.56
CA ALA A 103 9.58 35.74 13.40
C ALA A 103 10.86 35.04 13.84
N ASN A 104 11.29 34.05 13.07
CA ASN A 104 12.60 33.45 13.19
C ASN A 104 13.46 33.92 12.02
N SER A 105 14.44 34.78 12.30
CA SER A 105 15.30 35.34 11.25
C SER A 105 16.35 34.34 10.73
N GLU A 106 16.72 33.32 11.52
CA GLU A 106 17.65 32.27 11.08
C GLU A 106 17.01 31.33 10.05
N ARG A 107 15.73 31.02 10.24
CA ARG A 107 14.94 30.16 9.33
C ARG A 107 14.09 30.94 8.34
N SER A 108 14.05 32.27 8.45
CA SER A 108 13.28 33.18 7.60
C SER A 108 11.78 32.82 7.53
N ASN A 109 11.18 32.45 8.66
CA ASN A 109 9.77 32.08 8.74
C ASN A 109 9.02 32.86 9.84
N PHE A 110 7.69 32.84 9.75
CA PHE A 110 6.78 33.51 10.70
C PHE A 110 5.89 32.49 11.38
N SER A 111 5.73 32.58 12.71
CA SER A 111 4.79 31.75 13.44
C SER A 111 3.64 32.57 14.01
N ILE A 112 2.42 32.19 13.65
CA ILE A 112 1.17 32.81 14.07
C ILE A 112 0.55 31.91 15.15
N LEU A 113 0.36 32.46 16.35
CA LEU A 113 -0.24 31.74 17.47
C LEU A 113 -1.67 32.21 17.67
N GLU A 114 -2.57 31.24 17.81
CA GLU A 114 -3.99 31.45 18.13
C GLU A 114 -4.36 30.56 19.33
N LEU A 115 -4.99 31.16 20.35
CA LEU A 115 -5.35 30.48 21.59
C LEU A 115 -6.86 30.27 21.69
N LYS A 116 -7.29 29.10 22.16
CA LYS A 116 -8.71 28.79 22.42
C LYS A 116 -8.93 28.16 23.78
N LYS A 117 -9.86 28.74 24.56
CA LYS A 117 -10.20 28.20 25.89
C LYS A 117 -11.46 27.33 25.90
N ASP A 118 -12.48 27.65 25.10
CA ASP A 118 -13.82 27.08 25.22
C ASP A 118 -14.33 26.36 23.94
N TYR A 119 -15.31 25.48 24.09
CA TYR A 119 -15.88 24.62 23.04
C TYR A 119 -16.62 25.37 21.90
N GLN A 120 -16.92 26.66 22.05
CA GLN A 120 -17.83 27.37 21.14
C GLN A 120 -17.13 28.14 20.01
N THR A 121 -15.82 28.39 20.10
CA THR A 121 -15.07 29.28 19.18
C THR A 121 -14.10 28.53 18.25
N GLU A 122 -14.28 27.22 18.08
CA GLU A 122 -13.33 26.33 17.39
C GLU A 122 -13.35 26.49 15.85
N ARG A 123 -14.51 26.83 15.25
CA ARG A 123 -14.60 27.13 13.80
C ARG A 123 -13.91 28.43 13.43
N GLU A 124 -13.85 29.37 14.36
CA GLU A 124 -13.25 30.69 14.16
C GLU A 124 -11.73 30.58 14.15
N ALA A 125 -11.14 29.72 15.00
CA ALA A 125 -9.68 29.57 15.13
C ALA A 125 -8.95 29.35 13.80
N ILE A 126 -9.42 28.41 12.98
CA ILE A 126 -8.79 28.11 11.68
C ILE A 126 -9.03 29.25 10.68
N THR A 127 -10.22 29.83 10.69
CA THR A 127 -10.58 30.94 9.80
C THR A 127 -9.74 32.19 10.11
N GLU A 128 -9.51 32.46 11.40
CA GLU A 128 -8.66 33.54 11.91
C GLU A 128 -7.21 33.32 11.53
N LEU A 129 -6.66 32.11 11.74
CA LEU A 129 -5.31 31.76 11.32
C LEU A 129 -5.09 31.97 9.82
N PHE A 130 -6.04 31.57 8.98
CA PHE A 130 -5.97 31.87 7.54
C PHE A 130 -6.03 33.36 7.25
N ALA A 131 -6.90 34.12 7.92
CA ALA A 131 -6.97 35.56 7.75
C ALA A 131 -5.63 36.23 8.12
N TYR A 132 -5.01 35.80 9.21
CA TYR A 132 -3.69 36.29 9.62
C TYR A 132 -2.59 35.87 8.65
N ALA A 133 -2.61 34.65 8.13
CA ALA A 133 -1.66 34.19 7.12
C ALA A 133 -1.76 34.98 5.82
N ILE A 134 -2.98 35.31 5.37
CA ILE A 134 -3.20 36.21 4.23
C ILE A 134 -2.67 37.60 4.53
N GLU A 135 -2.84 38.09 5.75
CA GLU A 135 -2.31 39.40 6.13
C GLU A 135 -0.77 39.42 6.10
N VAL A 136 -0.12 38.37 6.59
CA VAL A 136 1.34 38.21 6.44
C VAL A 136 1.74 38.21 4.95
N LYS A 137 1.01 37.52 4.08
CA LYS A 137 1.23 37.54 2.62
C LYS A 137 0.98 38.92 1.99
N ASN A 138 0.09 39.73 2.54
CA ASN A 138 -0.12 41.10 2.09
C ASN A 138 1.10 41.98 2.39
N HIS A 139 1.75 41.76 3.55
CA HIS A 139 3.03 42.41 3.88
C HIS A 139 4.19 41.85 3.08
N LEU A 140 4.16 40.57 2.75
CA LEU A 140 5.24 39.84 2.07
C LEU A 140 4.70 39.12 0.81
N PRO A 141 4.48 39.84 -0.30
CA PRO A 141 4.00 39.22 -1.52
C PRO A 141 4.94 38.10 -1.99
N ASN A 142 4.37 36.96 -2.37
CA ASN A 142 5.05 35.73 -2.81
C ASN A 142 5.81 34.96 -1.72
N ILE A 143 5.63 35.26 -0.42
CA ILE A 143 6.08 34.35 0.63
C ILE A 143 5.43 32.97 0.44
N ALA A 144 6.22 31.90 0.58
CA ALA A 144 5.72 30.55 0.46
C ALA A 144 4.88 30.18 1.69
N ASP A 145 3.84 29.38 1.50
CA ASP A 145 3.01 28.87 2.60
C ASP A 145 3.83 28.09 3.63
N SER A 146 4.89 27.40 3.18
CA SER A 146 5.82 26.66 4.05
C SER A 146 6.63 27.56 4.98
N ASP A 147 6.73 28.86 4.69
CA ASP A 147 7.46 29.84 5.51
C ASP A 147 6.53 30.50 6.54
N ILE A 148 5.26 30.08 6.58
CA ILE A 148 4.27 30.50 7.57
C ILE A 148 3.86 29.28 8.41
N ASN A 149 4.16 29.37 9.69
CA ASN A 149 3.84 28.37 10.70
C ASN A 149 2.56 28.76 11.43
N LEU A 150 1.60 27.85 11.52
CA LEU A 150 0.35 28.04 12.24
C LEU A 150 0.39 27.28 13.56
N VAL A 151 0.10 27.96 14.67
CA VAL A 151 0.18 27.37 16.00
C VAL A 151 -1.13 27.53 16.72
N ILE A 152 -1.76 26.41 17.04
CA ILE A 152 -3.05 26.38 17.75
C ILE A 152 -2.79 25.90 19.16
N ILE A 153 -3.17 26.71 20.14
CA ILE A 153 -3.04 26.36 21.55
C ILE A 153 -4.44 26.27 22.14
N SER A 154 -4.87 25.07 22.52
CA SER A 154 -6.21 24.87 23.07
C SER A 154 -6.18 24.10 24.39
N THR A 155 -7.10 24.42 25.30
CA THR A 155 -7.29 23.57 26.49
C THR A 155 -7.96 22.23 26.15
N LYS A 156 -8.68 22.18 25.02
CA LYS A 156 -9.43 21.00 24.56
C LYS A 156 -9.42 20.89 23.04
N PHE A 157 -9.24 19.67 22.55
CA PHE A 157 -9.40 19.32 21.13
C PHE A 157 -10.62 18.45 21.00
N ASN A 158 -11.61 18.92 20.26
CA ASN A 158 -12.79 18.13 19.94
C ASN A 158 -12.71 17.65 18.49
N THR A 159 -13.70 16.84 18.10
CA THR A 159 -13.80 16.28 16.75
C THR A 159 -13.70 17.36 15.67
N LEU A 160 -14.36 18.51 15.84
CA LEU A 160 -14.38 19.54 14.81
C LEU A 160 -13.03 20.24 14.64
N LEU A 161 -12.36 20.61 15.74
CA LEU A 161 -11.02 21.19 15.69
C LEU A 161 -10.01 20.18 15.12
N ASP A 162 -10.11 18.91 15.50
CA ASP A 162 -9.27 17.84 14.96
C ASP A 162 -9.46 17.66 13.45
N HIS A 163 -10.70 17.58 12.96
CA HIS A 163 -10.97 17.52 11.52
C HIS A 163 -10.48 18.77 10.79
N SER A 164 -10.56 19.94 11.41
CA SER A 164 -10.13 21.19 10.80
C SER A 164 -8.60 21.27 10.70
N ILE A 165 -7.88 20.83 11.74
CA ILE A 165 -6.41 20.71 11.73
C ILE A 165 -5.98 19.69 10.66
N SER A 166 -6.64 18.54 10.58
CA SER A 166 -6.34 17.53 9.54
C SER A 166 -6.62 18.03 8.14
N SER A 167 -7.67 18.83 7.95
CA SER A 167 -7.92 19.53 6.68
C SER A 167 -6.77 20.48 6.32
N LEU A 168 -6.22 21.23 7.29
CA LEU A 168 -5.03 22.07 7.06
C LEU A 168 -3.80 21.25 6.68
N ILE A 169 -3.58 20.13 7.36
CA ILE A 169 -2.44 19.23 7.12
C ILE A 169 -2.47 18.73 5.67
N LEU A 170 -3.64 18.25 5.20
CA LEU A 170 -3.83 17.66 3.87
C LEU A 170 -4.02 18.68 2.73
N GLY A 171 -4.68 19.80 3.02
CA GLY A 171 -5.15 20.75 2.02
C GLY A 171 -4.21 21.93 1.75
N THR A 172 -3.20 22.15 2.61
CA THR A 172 -2.34 23.33 2.52
C THR A 172 -0.85 22.98 2.66
N LYS A 173 0.02 23.92 2.28
CA LYS A 173 1.47 23.82 2.47
C LYS A 173 1.97 24.52 3.73
N PHE A 174 1.08 25.08 4.56
CA PHE A 174 1.42 25.62 5.88
C PHE A 174 1.97 24.53 6.80
N ASN A 175 2.96 24.90 7.61
CA ASN A 175 3.37 24.09 8.76
C ASN A 175 2.40 24.35 9.92
N ILE A 176 2.18 23.34 10.75
CA ILE A 176 1.20 23.43 11.83
C ILE A 176 1.64 22.69 13.09
N LEU A 177 1.40 23.32 14.24
CA LEU A 177 1.61 22.73 15.56
C LEU A 177 0.36 22.93 16.41
N ALA A 178 -0.22 21.83 16.86
CA ALA A 178 -1.33 21.84 17.81
C ALA A 178 -0.82 21.51 19.22
N LEU A 179 -1.09 22.39 20.16
CA LEU A 179 -0.65 22.28 21.56
C LEU A 179 -1.86 22.24 22.48
N LYS A 180 -1.93 21.21 23.31
CA LYS A 180 -2.84 21.15 24.45
C LYS A 180 -2.25 21.91 25.62
N ALA A 181 -2.97 22.92 26.10
CA ALA A 181 -2.62 23.67 27.28
C ALA A 181 -3.26 23.07 28.53
N ASP A 182 -2.42 22.78 29.53
CA ASP A 182 -2.81 22.35 30.86
C ASP A 182 -2.18 23.28 31.91
N PHE A 183 -2.80 23.36 33.09
CA PHE A 183 -2.32 24.18 34.20
C PHE A 183 -1.96 23.29 35.41
N VAL A 184 -0.69 22.90 35.48
CA VAL A 184 -0.14 21.94 36.45
C VAL A 184 0.77 22.69 37.43
N ASP A 185 0.59 22.50 38.73
CA ASP A 185 1.40 23.15 39.79
C ASP A 185 1.54 24.67 39.66
N LYS A 186 0.46 25.33 39.22
CA LYS A 186 0.40 26.78 38.94
C LYS A 186 1.34 27.25 37.84
N LYS A 187 1.79 26.35 36.96
CA LYS A 187 2.59 26.64 35.79
C LYS A 187 1.84 26.21 34.53
N LEU A 188 2.15 26.89 33.44
CA LEU A 188 1.74 26.47 32.11
C LEU A 188 2.48 25.17 31.77
N ALA A 189 1.73 24.16 31.33
CA ALA A 189 2.26 22.97 30.71
C ALA A 189 1.61 22.84 29.33
N LEU A 190 2.43 22.67 28.29
CA LEU A 190 1.98 22.44 26.92
C LEU A 190 2.30 21.01 26.55
N LYS A 191 1.42 20.37 25.78
CA LYS A 191 1.65 19.04 25.25
C LYS A 191 1.29 19.02 23.77
N ILE A 192 2.13 18.41 22.94
CA ILE A 192 1.79 18.22 21.53
C ILE A 192 0.52 17.38 21.43
N HIS A 193 -0.46 17.92 20.73
CA HIS A 193 -1.67 17.22 20.34
C HIS A 193 -1.50 16.71 18.91
N ILE A 194 -1.62 15.41 18.70
CA ILE A 194 -1.63 14.82 17.36
C ILE A 194 -3.10 14.58 17.02
N PRO A 195 -3.67 15.22 15.98
CA PRO A 195 -5.08 15.09 15.65
C PRO A 195 -5.42 13.64 15.29
N ASP A 196 -6.55 13.15 15.81
CA ASP A 196 -7.07 11.80 15.55
C ASP A 196 -8.44 11.90 14.84
N SER A 197 -8.43 12.45 13.62
CA SER A 197 -9.65 12.70 12.84
C SER A 197 -9.80 11.83 11.59
N TRP A 198 -8.80 10.98 11.31
CA TRP A 198 -8.85 10.05 10.20
C TRP A 198 -9.42 8.74 10.72
N THR A 199 -10.58 8.34 10.21
CA THR A 199 -11.11 7.01 10.52
C THR A 199 -10.19 6.01 9.82
N ASP A 200 -9.44 5.23 10.61
CA ASP A 200 -8.64 4.14 10.07
C ASP A 200 -9.54 3.24 9.23
N ILE A 201 -9.19 3.02 7.97
CA ILE A 201 -9.89 2.10 7.07
C ILE A 201 -9.25 0.71 7.05
N TRP A 202 -8.08 0.59 7.69
CA TRP A 202 -7.44 -0.67 8.02
C TRP A 202 -7.06 -1.52 6.80
N GLN A 203 -6.63 -0.82 5.76
CA GLN A 203 -6.17 -1.39 4.50
C GLN A 203 -4.64 -1.27 4.46
N ASN A 204 -3.96 -2.42 4.36
CA ASN A 204 -2.50 -2.47 4.22
C ASN A 204 -2.05 -2.19 2.78
N THR A 205 -2.96 -2.38 1.84
CA THR A 205 -2.81 -2.14 0.40
C THR A 205 -4.01 -1.34 -0.11
N LEU A 206 -3.85 -0.71 -1.26
CA LEU A 206 -4.93 -0.11 -2.02
C LEU A 206 -5.86 -1.22 -2.55
N PRO A 207 -7.19 -1.03 -2.49
CA PRO A 207 -8.14 -2.02 -2.98
C PRO A 207 -8.04 -2.19 -4.50
N GLU A 208 -8.63 -3.28 -5.01
CA GLU A 208 -8.89 -3.42 -6.44
C GLU A 208 -9.62 -2.17 -6.96
N TYR A 209 -9.31 -1.74 -8.17
CA TYR A 209 -9.89 -0.54 -8.79
C TYR A 209 -9.56 0.79 -8.08
N ALA A 210 -8.57 0.82 -7.18
CA ALA A 210 -8.11 2.06 -6.56
C ALA A 210 -7.55 3.08 -7.56
N PHE A 211 -7.19 2.67 -8.77
CA PHE A 211 -6.68 3.57 -9.82
C PHE A 211 -7.54 3.50 -11.06
N SER A 212 -8.33 4.55 -11.31
CA SER A 212 -9.05 4.75 -12.56
C SER A 212 -8.14 5.40 -13.60
N SER A 213 -8.31 5.06 -14.87
CA SER A 213 -7.40 5.45 -15.94
C SER A 213 -8.07 6.14 -17.12
N VAL A 214 -7.31 6.99 -17.80
CA VAL A 214 -7.62 7.45 -19.16
C VAL A 214 -6.35 7.43 -19.98
N SER A 215 -6.44 6.96 -21.22
CA SER A 215 -5.33 6.95 -22.17
C SER A 215 -5.45 8.10 -23.17
N LEU A 216 -4.35 8.82 -23.38
CA LEU A 216 -4.20 9.78 -24.47
C LEU A 216 -3.50 9.09 -25.65
N VAL A 217 -4.15 9.15 -26.81
CA VAL A 217 -3.69 8.49 -28.04
C VAL A 217 -3.40 9.56 -29.11
N PRO A 218 -2.13 9.94 -29.32
CA PRO A 218 -1.73 10.97 -30.27
C PRO A 218 -1.62 10.39 -31.69
N TYR A 219 -2.67 10.57 -32.51
CA TYR A 219 -2.67 10.10 -33.89
C TYR A 219 -1.88 11.01 -34.83
N GLN A 220 -0.96 10.44 -35.61
CA GLN A 220 -0.20 11.17 -36.63
C GLN A 220 -0.76 10.89 -38.04
N TYR A 221 -1.88 11.54 -38.38
CA TYR A 221 -2.45 11.44 -39.73
C TYR A 221 -1.64 12.21 -40.79
N ASP A 222 -1.08 13.38 -40.43
CA ASP A 222 -0.20 14.15 -41.32
C ASP A 222 1.27 13.81 -41.07
N LYS A 223 1.82 12.89 -41.88
CA LYS A 223 3.22 12.48 -41.83
C LYS A 223 4.21 13.59 -42.21
N LYS A 224 3.76 14.71 -42.78
CA LYS A 224 4.64 15.84 -43.14
C LYS A 224 4.77 16.87 -42.02
N LYS A 225 3.90 16.81 -41.01
CA LYS A 225 3.95 17.69 -39.85
C LYS A 225 5.16 17.32 -39.00
N GLU A 226 6.06 18.28 -38.81
CA GLU A 226 7.28 18.10 -38.04
C GLU A 226 6.93 17.93 -36.55
N THR A 227 7.41 16.84 -35.95
CA THR A 227 7.21 16.53 -34.54
C THR A 227 8.55 16.63 -33.81
N PRO A 228 8.59 17.18 -32.58
CA PRO A 228 9.80 17.18 -31.78
C PRO A 228 10.28 15.74 -31.50
N PRO A 229 11.58 15.55 -31.20
CA PRO A 229 12.08 14.24 -30.76
C PRO A 229 11.31 13.73 -29.53
N GLU A 230 11.07 12.42 -29.48
CA GLU A 230 10.26 11.77 -28.43
C GLU A 230 10.73 12.11 -27.02
N ILE A 231 12.05 12.18 -26.78
CA ILE A 231 12.61 12.52 -25.47
C ILE A 231 12.14 13.89 -24.96
N PHE A 232 12.09 14.91 -25.83
CA PHE A 232 11.62 16.24 -25.45
C PHE A 232 10.11 16.26 -25.26
N LEU A 233 9.36 15.51 -26.08
CA LEU A 233 7.92 15.37 -25.90
C LEU A 233 7.62 14.76 -24.52
N PHE A 234 8.30 13.67 -24.17
CA PHE A 234 8.07 12.94 -22.92
C PHE A 234 8.46 13.75 -21.70
N GLU A 235 9.54 14.54 -21.76
CA GLU A 235 9.91 15.46 -20.69
C GLU A 235 8.85 16.55 -20.44
N ILE A 236 8.29 17.14 -21.50
CA ILE A 236 7.23 18.16 -21.36
C ILE A 236 5.93 17.54 -20.86
N ILE A 237 5.57 16.34 -21.34
CA ILE A 237 4.40 15.60 -20.85
C ILE A 237 4.55 15.32 -19.35
N ASP A 238 5.72 14.85 -18.92
CA ASP A 238 6.01 14.58 -17.51
C ASP A 238 5.81 15.82 -16.64
N ASP A 239 6.39 16.96 -17.04
CA ASP A 239 6.24 18.24 -16.34
C ASP A 239 4.77 18.69 -16.28
N LEU A 240 4.05 18.65 -17.41
CA LEU A 240 2.64 19.03 -17.48
C LEU A 240 1.76 18.16 -16.57
N ILE A 241 1.96 16.85 -16.55
CA ILE A 241 1.19 15.93 -15.71
C ILE A 241 1.51 16.20 -14.24
N SER A 242 2.79 16.21 -13.88
CA SER A 242 3.23 16.36 -12.49
C SER A 242 2.79 17.71 -11.89
N PHE A 243 2.93 18.80 -12.65
CA PHE A 243 2.51 20.13 -12.25
C PHE A 243 1.00 20.25 -12.09
N ASN A 244 0.21 19.80 -13.08
CA ASN A 244 -1.25 19.93 -13.00
C ASN A 244 -1.86 18.96 -12.00
N GLY A 245 -1.28 17.78 -11.80
CA GLY A 245 -1.66 16.85 -10.75
C GLY A 245 -1.49 17.46 -9.35
N ALA A 246 -0.32 18.07 -9.09
CA ALA A 246 -0.06 18.79 -7.84
C ALA A 246 -0.99 20.00 -7.65
N LYS A 247 -1.22 20.77 -8.71
CA LYS A 247 -2.12 21.94 -8.70
C LYS A 247 -3.57 21.57 -8.35
N ASN A 248 -4.04 20.40 -8.78
CA ASN A 248 -5.38 19.91 -8.51
C ASN A 248 -5.48 19.15 -7.17
N ASN A 249 -4.39 19.10 -6.38
CA ASN A 249 -4.26 18.27 -5.18
C ASN A 249 -4.73 16.82 -5.40
N SER A 250 -4.44 16.27 -6.59
CA SER A 250 -4.77 14.89 -6.92
C SER A 250 -3.57 13.97 -6.72
N HIS A 251 -3.81 12.67 -6.74
CA HIS A 251 -2.81 11.65 -6.41
C HIS A 251 -2.87 10.52 -7.44
N GLY A 252 -1.75 10.23 -8.08
CA GLY A 252 -1.75 9.31 -9.21
C GLY A 252 -0.38 9.10 -9.82
N PHE A 253 -0.36 8.37 -10.92
CA PHE A 253 0.82 8.09 -11.72
C PHE A 253 0.47 8.03 -13.20
N PHE A 254 1.48 8.03 -14.07
CA PHE A 254 1.28 7.81 -15.48
C PHE A 254 2.37 6.92 -16.05
N VAL A 255 2.05 6.28 -17.17
CA VAL A 255 2.98 5.51 -17.98
C VAL A 255 2.91 6.02 -19.41
N ILE A 256 4.05 6.41 -19.96
CA ILE A 256 4.22 6.61 -21.40
C ILE A 256 4.73 5.30 -21.96
N TRP A 257 4.06 4.76 -22.96
CA TRP A 257 4.39 3.47 -23.54
C TRP A 257 4.38 3.52 -25.06
N LYS A 258 5.29 2.77 -25.67
CA LYS A 258 5.34 2.57 -27.11
C LYS A 258 4.26 1.56 -27.51
N ASN A 259 3.48 1.91 -28.51
CA ASN A 259 2.44 1.04 -29.05
C ASN A 259 3.05 0.11 -30.11
N ILE A 260 3.23 -1.16 -29.75
CA ILE A 260 3.89 -2.15 -30.59
C ILE A 260 2.90 -2.80 -31.57
N THR A 261 1.72 -3.15 -31.11
CA THR A 261 0.69 -3.78 -31.94
C THR A 261 -0.14 -2.69 -32.61
N HIS A 262 0.36 -2.13 -33.71
CA HIS A 262 -0.35 -1.13 -34.54
C HIS A 262 -1.66 -1.63 -35.18
N PHE A 263 -2.14 -2.82 -34.81
CA PHE A 263 -3.33 -3.45 -35.38
C PHE A 263 -4.62 -2.68 -35.05
N GLU A 264 -4.68 -1.98 -33.91
CA GLU A 264 -5.87 -1.26 -33.44
C GLU A 264 -5.72 0.27 -33.46
N SER A 265 -4.49 0.80 -33.37
CA SER A 265 -4.20 2.23 -33.34
C SER A 265 -2.92 2.60 -34.10
N PRO A 266 -2.95 3.57 -35.04
CA PRO A 266 -1.75 4.05 -35.74
C PRO A 266 -0.83 4.96 -34.90
N ALA A 267 -1.14 5.23 -33.63
CA ALA A 267 -0.25 6.00 -32.76
C ALA A 267 1.04 5.22 -32.43
N SER A 268 2.19 5.88 -32.42
CA SER A 268 3.49 5.24 -32.10
C SER A 268 3.72 5.09 -30.59
N PHE A 269 3.13 5.96 -29.79
CA PHE A 269 3.13 5.91 -28.34
C PHE A 269 1.78 6.36 -27.81
N CYS A 270 1.49 5.99 -26.57
CA CYS A 270 0.30 6.38 -25.84
C CYS A 270 0.70 6.79 -24.41
N ILE A 271 -0.18 7.53 -23.74
CA ILE A 271 0.03 7.97 -22.36
C ILE A 271 -1.17 7.53 -21.53
N SER A 272 -0.97 6.59 -20.63
CA SER A 272 -2.03 6.19 -19.69
C SER A 272 -1.84 6.91 -18.38
N LEU A 273 -2.83 7.73 -17.99
CA LEU A 273 -2.86 8.43 -16.72
C LEU A 273 -3.75 7.66 -15.74
N TYR A 274 -3.32 7.53 -14.50
CA TYR A 274 -4.01 6.83 -13.44
C TYR A 274 -4.17 7.73 -12.22
N GLN A 275 -5.36 7.78 -11.64
CA GLN A 275 -5.61 8.57 -10.43
C GLN A 275 -6.43 7.77 -9.43
N ILE A 276 -6.20 8.04 -8.13
CA ILE A 276 -6.94 7.37 -7.06
C ILE A 276 -8.46 7.56 -7.24
N ASN A 277 -9.19 6.44 -7.28
CA ASN A 277 -10.63 6.38 -7.15
C ASN A 277 -11.02 6.31 -5.66
N PRO A 278 -11.61 7.36 -5.07
CA PRO A 278 -11.94 7.36 -3.64
C PRO A 278 -13.14 6.48 -3.27
N PHE A 279 -13.96 6.05 -4.24
CA PHE A 279 -15.22 5.34 -3.94
C PHE A 279 -15.04 3.87 -3.59
N VAL A 280 -13.88 3.27 -3.90
CA VAL A 280 -13.65 1.84 -3.66
C VAL A 280 -13.30 1.52 -2.21
N PHE A 281 -12.74 2.48 -1.46
CA PHE A 281 -12.23 2.26 -0.10
C PHE A 281 -13.31 1.89 0.91
N LEU A 282 -14.51 2.48 0.82
CA LEU A 282 -15.58 2.21 1.79
C LEU A 282 -16.03 0.74 1.71
N LYS A 283 -16.27 0.22 0.49
CA LYS A 283 -16.68 -1.16 0.29
C LYS A 283 -15.58 -2.14 0.71
N ALA A 284 -14.34 -1.88 0.29
CA ALA A 284 -13.19 -2.69 0.68
C ALA A 284 -13.02 -2.77 2.22
N SER A 285 -13.30 -1.68 2.94
CA SER A 285 -13.29 -1.70 4.41
C SER A 285 -14.36 -2.66 4.96
N LEU A 286 -15.58 -2.62 4.44
CA LEU A 286 -16.67 -3.49 4.87
C LEU A 286 -16.40 -4.97 4.55
N GLU A 287 -15.82 -5.26 3.39
CA GLU A 287 -15.42 -6.62 2.98
C GLU A 287 -14.33 -7.20 3.90
N ASN A 288 -13.45 -6.33 4.42
CA ASN A 288 -12.50 -6.66 5.48
C ASN A 288 -13.15 -6.79 6.88
N ASN A 289 -14.48 -6.95 6.94
CA ASN A 289 -15.29 -7.07 8.16
C ASN A 289 -15.18 -5.87 9.11
N PHE A 290 -14.86 -4.70 8.58
CA PHE A 290 -14.75 -3.50 9.38
C PHE A 290 -16.13 -2.96 9.76
N THR A 291 -16.32 -2.67 11.05
CA THR A 291 -17.59 -2.10 11.53
C THR A 291 -17.58 -0.59 11.33
N LEU A 292 -18.34 -0.13 10.35
CA LEU A 292 -18.59 1.29 10.05
C LEU A 292 -20.06 1.60 10.27
N ASN A 293 -20.37 2.87 10.59
CA ASN A 293 -21.75 3.34 10.60
C ASN A 293 -22.26 3.48 9.15
N THR A 294 -22.84 2.41 8.62
CA THR A 294 -23.37 2.35 7.26
C THR A 294 -24.75 2.99 7.10
N ASN A 295 -25.41 3.37 8.21
CA ASN A 295 -26.74 3.96 8.18
C ASN A 295 -26.73 5.46 7.80
N GLU A 296 -25.56 6.08 7.71
CA GLU A 296 -25.42 7.49 7.35
C GLU A 296 -25.72 7.73 5.86
N PRO A 297 -26.36 8.86 5.49
CA PRO A 297 -26.74 9.15 4.10
C PRO A 297 -25.59 9.10 3.09
N LEU A 298 -24.39 9.56 3.48
CA LEU A 298 -23.21 9.55 2.61
C LEU A 298 -22.70 8.11 2.38
N CYS A 299 -22.62 7.30 3.44
CA CYS A 299 -22.21 5.90 3.32
C CYS A 299 -23.19 5.15 2.43
N LYS A 300 -24.50 5.33 2.67
CA LYS A 300 -25.54 4.72 1.86
C LYS A 300 -25.45 5.14 0.39
N TYR A 301 -25.23 6.43 0.10
CA TYR A 301 -25.05 6.89 -1.28
C TYR A 301 -23.86 6.21 -1.98
N ILE A 302 -22.71 6.12 -1.31
CA ILE A 302 -21.51 5.50 -1.89
C ILE A 302 -21.76 4.01 -2.18
N LEU A 303 -22.36 3.29 -1.23
CA LEU A 303 -22.60 1.85 -1.34
C LEU A 303 -23.72 1.52 -2.35
N ASP A 304 -24.84 2.25 -2.32
CA ASP A 304 -25.97 2.03 -3.22
C ASP A 304 -25.61 2.28 -4.69
N ASN A 305 -24.59 3.12 -4.96
CA ASN A 305 -24.10 3.44 -6.31
C ASN A 305 -22.74 2.80 -6.62
N TYR A 306 -22.30 1.79 -5.85
CA TYR A 306 -20.95 1.24 -5.98
C TYR A 306 -20.66 0.69 -7.39
N SER A 307 -21.63 0.03 -8.04
CA SER A 307 -21.43 -0.51 -9.40
C SER A 307 -21.02 0.55 -10.41
N ASP A 308 -21.58 1.76 -10.27
CA ASP A 308 -21.27 2.89 -11.15
C ASP A 308 -19.97 3.59 -10.69
N ASN A 309 -19.67 3.52 -9.39
CA ASN A 309 -18.53 4.18 -8.78
C ASN A 309 -17.21 3.37 -8.82
N GLU A 310 -17.27 2.06 -9.04
CA GLU A 310 -16.08 1.20 -9.16
C GLU A 310 -15.15 1.66 -10.28
N TYR A 311 -15.74 2.13 -11.38
CA TYR A 311 -15.05 2.74 -12.52
C TYR A 311 -15.21 4.26 -12.52
N TYR A 312 -15.36 4.90 -11.37
CA TYR A 312 -15.49 6.35 -11.32
C TYR A 312 -14.20 7.02 -11.79
N HIS A 313 -14.30 7.96 -12.72
CA HIS A 313 -13.17 8.75 -13.22
C HIS A 313 -13.26 10.17 -12.66
N PRO A 314 -12.38 10.57 -11.73
CA PRO A 314 -12.44 11.89 -11.12
C PRO A 314 -12.28 13.01 -12.16
N GLU A 315 -13.04 14.10 -12.02
CA GLU A 315 -12.90 15.26 -12.91
C GLU A 315 -11.47 15.83 -12.90
N SER A 316 -10.77 15.73 -11.76
CA SER A 316 -9.37 16.11 -11.65
C SER A 316 -8.43 15.31 -12.55
N LEU A 317 -8.73 14.03 -12.84
CA LEU A 317 -7.96 13.23 -13.82
C LEU A 317 -8.13 13.82 -15.23
N MET A 318 -9.36 14.16 -15.61
CA MET A 318 -9.64 14.78 -16.91
C MET A 318 -9.02 16.17 -17.03
N ASN A 319 -8.96 16.95 -15.95
CA ASN A 319 -8.30 18.25 -15.94
C ASN A 319 -6.79 18.12 -16.21
N VAL A 320 -6.12 17.10 -15.67
CA VAL A 320 -4.72 16.81 -15.96
C VAL A 320 -4.55 16.37 -17.42
N ALA A 321 -5.33 15.38 -17.86
CA ALA A 321 -5.27 14.84 -19.22
C ALA A 321 -5.53 15.94 -20.29
N LYS A 322 -6.42 16.89 -20.00
CA LYS A 322 -6.75 18.01 -20.89
C LYS A 322 -5.58 18.94 -21.17
N GLU A 323 -4.75 19.24 -20.17
CA GLU A 323 -3.57 20.11 -20.38
C GLU A 323 -2.51 19.41 -21.24
N VAL A 324 -2.31 18.10 -21.04
CA VAL A 324 -1.43 17.29 -21.89
C VAL A 324 -1.96 17.21 -23.32
N LYS A 325 -3.26 16.96 -23.49
CA LYS A 325 -3.89 16.91 -24.81
C LYS A 325 -3.71 18.24 -25.56
N LYS A 326 -3.92 19.39 -24.91
CA LYS A 326 -3.69 20.71 -25.55
C LYS A 326 -2.27 20.88 -26.08
N PHE A 327 -1.28 20.34 -25.37
CA PHE A 327 0.10 20.34 -25.84
C PHE A 327 0.27 19.41 -27.04
N LEU A 328 -0.20 18.16 -26.94
CA LEU A 328 -0.08 17.17 -28.00
C LEU A 328 -0.82 17.55 -29.28
N ASP A 329 -1.98 18.21 -29.19
CA ASP A 329 -2.77 18.67 -30.34
C ASP A 329 -2.01 19.67 -31.24
N GLN A 330 -0.93 20.27 -30.74
CA GLN A 330 -0.03 21.10 -31.56
C GLN A 330 0.70 20.27 -32.61
N TYR A 331 0.91 18.97 -32.36
CA TYR A 331 1.69 18.07 -33.20
C TYR A 331 0.86 16.89 -33.74
N PHE A 332 -0.13 16.41 -32.99
CA PHE A 332 -0.93 15.22 -33.27
C PHE A 332 -2.43 15.53 -33.29
N ASP A 333 -3.25 14.58 -33.74
CA ASP A 333 -4.69 14.56 -33.46
C ASP A 333 -4.92 13.63 -32.27
N THR A 334 -4.99 14.20 -31.06
CA THR A 334 -4.96 13.39 -29.83
C THR A 334 -6.38 13.06 -29.38
N SER A 335 -6.65 11.79 -29.06
CA SER A 335 -7.94 11.33 -28.52
C SER A 335 -7.82 10.90 -27.05
N TYR A 336 -8.94 10.98 -26.32
CA TYR A 336 -9.08 10.27 -25.04
C TYR A 336 -9.70 8.90 -25.33
N GLU A 337 -9.06 7.84 -24.87
CA GLU A 337 -9.48 6.46 -25.06
C GLU A 337 -9.27 5.67 -23.78
N ASP A 338 -9.80 4.45 -23.75
CA ASP A 338 -9.52 3.45 -22.70
C ASP A 338 -9.75 3.95 -21.27
N PHE A 339 -11.01 4.34 -21.01
CA PHE A 339 -11.50 4.68 -19.67
C PHE A 339 -11.65 3.37 -18.88
N SER A 340 -10.70 3.11 -17.97
CA SER A 340 -10.48 1.78 -17.40
C SER A 340 -9.90 1.88 -15.99
N SER A 341 -9.20 0.84 -15.54
CA SER A 341 -8.45 0.83 -14.29
C SER A 341 -7.07 0.19 -14.45
N TRP A 342 -6.20 0.45 -13.48
CA TRP A 342 -4.90 -0.24 -13.40
C TRP A 342 -5.06 -1.77 -13.35
N THR A 343 -6.03 -2.26 -12.57
CA THR A 343 -6.30 -3.70 -12.44
C THR A 343 -6.69 -4.31 -13.77
N ASP A 344 -7.50 -3.64 -14.59
CA ASP A 344 -7.90 -4.19 -15.89
C ASP A 344 -6.78 -4.13 -16.93
N HIS A 345 -5.95 -3.09 -16.89
CA HIS A 345 -4.76 -2.99 -17.74
C HIS A 345 -3.74 -4.11 -17.47
N ILE A 346 -3.60 -4.54 -16.21
CA ILE A 346 -2.62 -5.56 -15.86
C ILE A 346 -3.20 -6.98 -15.85
N TYR A 347 -4.47 -7.18 -15.53
CA TYR A 347 -4.99 -8.53 -15.25
C TYR A 347 -6.26 -8.94 -16.01
N ARG A 348 -7.12 -8.01 -16.46
CA ARG A 348 -8.46 -8.37 -16.97
C ARG A 348 -8.66 -8.08 -18.45
N GLY A 349 -7.93 -8.81 -19.30
CA GLY A 349 -8.27 -8.97 -20.73
C GLY A 349 -8.08 -7.73 -21.60
N SER A 350 -7.38 -6.71 -21.13
CA SER A 350 -6.91 -5.63 -21.99
C SER A 350 -5.73 -6.12 -22.85
N ASN A 351 -5.64 -5.64 -24.08
CA ASN A 351 -4.47 -5.88 -24.95
C ASN A 351 -3.20 -5.18 -24.41
N PHE A 352 -3.28 -4.47 -23.28
CA PHE A 352 -2.20 -3.62 -22.76
C PHE A 352 -0.89 -4.39 -22.59
N ARG A 353 -0.89 -5.57 -21.94
CA ARG A 353 0.33 -6.37 -21.75
C ARG A 353 0.90 -6.97 -23.03
N SER A 354 0.09 -7.06 -24.09
CA SER A 354 0.49 -7.53 -25.41
C SER A 354 0.90 -6.39 -26.35
N GLN A 355 0.54 -5.15 -26.03
CA GLN A 355 0.68 -3.98 -26.89
C GLN A 355 1.67 -2.93 -26.38
N ALA A 356 1.63 -2.67 -25.08
CA ALA A 356 2.27 -1.53 -24.45
C ALA A 356 3.68 -1.89 -23.97
N LEU A 357 4.70 -1.29 -24.58
CA LEU A 357 6.06 -1.36 -24.06
C LEU A 357 6.33 -0.09 -23.22
N PRO A 358 6.41 -0.18 -21.88
CA PRO A 358 6.61 0.99 -21.04
C PRO A 358 7.96 1.67 -21.28
N MET A 359 7.92 2.99 -21.47
CA MET A 359 9.10 3.82 -21.76
C MET A 359 9.43 4.77 -20.61
N THR A 360 8.40 5.37 -20.01
CA THR A 360 8.54 6.34 -18.93
C THR A 360 7.48 6.10 -17.86
N PHE A 361 7.87 6.23 -16.60
CA PHE A 361 6.96 6.27 -15.46
C PHE A 361 7.23 7.52 -14.62
N ASN A 362 6.17 8.17 -14.14
CA ASN A 362 6.30 9.09 -13.03
C ASN A 362 4.98 9.20 -12.26
N SER A 363 5.02 9.81 -11.08
CA SER A 363 3.92 9.92 -10.14
C SER A 363 3.89 11.24 -9.41
N TRP A 364 2.69 11.62 -8.95
CA TRP A 364 2.43 12.89 -8.28
C TRP A 364 1.53 12.72 -7.04
N GLY A 365 1.43 13.78 -6.24
CA GLY A 365 0.69 13.76 -4.98
C GLY A 365 1.24 12.72 -4.01
N ASN A 366 0.37 12.13 -3.20
CA ASN A 366 0.76 11.15 -2.17
C ASN A 366 1.45 9.92 -2.77
N ILE A 367 1.07 9.49 -3.98
CA ILE A 367 1.73 8.39 -4.68
C ILE A 367 3.17 8.79 -5.03
N GLY A 368 3.36 9.98 -5.61
CA GLY A 368 4.70 10.49 -5.92
C GLY A 368 5.60 10.66 -4.70
N ASP A 369 5.04 11.16 -3.60
CA ASP A 369 5.79 11.33 -2.36
C ASP A 369 6.19 9.98 -1.76
N TYR A 370 5.31 8.98 -1.82
CA TYR A 370 5.64 7.62 -1.41
C TYR A 370 6.68 6.96 -2.32
N VAL A 371 6.57 7.08 -3.64
CA VAL A 371 7.56 6.52 -4.59
C VAL A 371 8.96 7.05 -4.29
N ARG A 372 9.09 8.36 -4.05
CA ARG A 372 10.36 9.00 -3.67
C ARG A 372 10.84 8.54 -2.30
N TYR A 373 9.93 8.53 -1.31
CA TYR A 373 10.25 8.05 0.03
C TYR A 373 10.76 6.61 0.01
N TYR A 374 10.06 5.71 -0.68
CA TYR A 374 10.44 4.31 -0.87
C TYR A 374 11.83 4.22 -1.51
N PHE A 375 12.06 4.91 -2.64
CA PHE A 375 13.35 4.92 -3.35
C PHE A 375 14.53 5.37 -2.48
N PHE A 376 14.36 6.41 -1.67
CA PHE A 376 15.42 6.92 -0.78
C PHE A 376 15.55 6.14 0.52
N HIS A 377 14.67 5.19 0.79
CA HIS A 377 14.66 4.47 2.05
C HIS A 377 15.89 3.54 2.15
N PRO A 378 16.65 3.58 3.25
CA PRO A 378 17.92 2.86 3.35
C PRO A 378 17.78 1.33 3.26
N SER A 379 16.62 0.79 3.64
CA SER A 379 16.38 -0.66 3.60
C SER A 379 16.41 -1.28 2.21
N LEU A 380 16.19 -0.50 1.15
CA LEU A 380 16.29 -1.01 -0.22
C LEU A 380 17.69 -1.52 -0.57
N LYS A 381 18.72 -1.03 0.13
CA LYS A 381 20.13 -1.46 -0.02
C LYS A 381 20.40 -2.82 0.60
N ASN A 382 19.50 -3.36 1.42
CA ASN A 382 19.66 -4.65 2.09
C ASN A 382 19.22 -5.83 1.20
N GLY A 383 19.58 -5.78 -0.08
CA GLY A 383 19.42 -6.88 -1.03
C GLY A 383 18.10 -6.89 -1.82
N PHE A 384 17.24 -5.88 -1.69
CA PHE A 384 16.01 -5.79 -2.50
C PHE A 384 16.26 -5.20 -3.90
N TYR A 385 17.14 -4.19 -4.00
CA TYR A 385 17.67 -3.67 -5.27
C TYR A 385 19.20 -3.70 -5.29
N SER A 386 19.79 -3.72 -6.48
CA SER A 386 21.25 -3.62 -6.62
C SER A 386 21.74 -2.18 -6.41
N ASP A 387 22.99 -2.02 -5.94
CA ASP A 387 23.63 -0.71 -5.80
C ASP A 387 23.66 0.06 -7.13
N LYS A 388 23.82 -0.62 -8.27
CA LYS A 388 23.80 0.01 -9.59
C LYS A 388 22.45 0.67 -9.88
N GLN A 389 21.35 0.02 -9.51
CA GLN A 389 20.00 0.57 -9.68
C GLN A 389 19.78 1.77 -8.75
N LEU A 390 20.11 1.63 -7.47
CA LEU A 390 19.88 2.70 -6.48
C LEU A 390 20.80 3.91 -6.67
N ASN A 391 21.98 3.74 -7.27
CA ASN A 391 22.88 4.84 -7.61
C ASN A 391 22.50 5.57 -8.91
N SER A 392 21.52 5.07 -9.67
CA SER A 392 21.00 5.77 -10.85
C SER A 392 20.04 6.88 -10.40
N PRO A 393 20.33 8.17 -10.65
CA PRO A 393 19.54 9.29 -10.10
C PRO A 393 18.07 9.31 -10.52
N LEU A 394 17.72 8.68 -11.63
CA LEU A 394 16.37 8.66 -12.21
C LEU A 394 15.69 7.30 -12.12
N PHE A 395 16.25 6.33 -11.37
CA PHE A 395 15.67 4.99 -11.29
C PHE A 395 14.25 4.99 -10.69
N TYR A 396 13.90 5.95 -9.83
CA TYR A 396 12.53 6.08 -9.33
C TYR A 396 11.49 6.45 -10.41
N LYS A 397 11.94 6.93 -11.58
CA LYS A 397 11.12 7.17 -12.78
C LYS A 397 11.20 6.02 -13.80
N ASP A 398 11.99 4.99 -13.50
CA ASP A 398 12.10 3.82 -14.35
C ASP A 398 10.78 3.04 -14.30
N PRO A 399 10.19 2.67 -15.45
CA PRO A 399 8.96 1.89 -15.49
C PRO A 399 9.01 0.59 -14.69
N VAL A 400 10.16 -0.06 -14.59
CA VAL A 400 10.33 -1.30 -13.83
C VAL A 400 10.11 -1.04 -12.35
N PHE A 401 10.78 -0.02 -11.82
CA PHE A 401 10.65 0.36 -10.41
C PHE A 401 9.24 0.85 -10.10
N GLY A 402 8.73 1.76 -10.93
CA GLY A 402 7.44 2.38 -10.74
C GLY A 402 6.28 1.39 -10.80
N ILE A 403 6.19 0.60 -11.87
CA ILE A 403 5.10 -0.37 -12.07
C ILE A 403 5.12 -1.45 -11.00
N GLU A 404 6.29 -1.97 -10.64
CA GLU A 404 6.38 -2.96 -9.56
C GLU A 404 5.92 -2.38 -8.22
N LEU A 405 6.33 -1.14 -7.91
CA LEU A 405 5.90 -0.49 -6.68
C LEU A 405 4.39 -0.21 -6.67
N ILE A 406 3.80 0.20 -7.81
CA ILE A 406 2.34 0.35 -7.94
C ILE A 406 1.65 -1.00 -7.71
N ASN A 407 2.15 -2.09 -8.32
CA ASN A 407 1.60 -3.42 -8.09
C ASN A 407 1.67 -3.82 -6.63
N ARG A 408 2.79 -3.57 -5.95
CA ARG A 408 2.96 -3.84 -4.52
C ARG A 408 1.94 -3.09 -3.67
N ILE A 409 1.77 -1.78 -3.89
CA ILE A 409 0.82 -1.00 -3.08
C ILE A 409 -0.64 -1.30 -3.42
N SER A 410 -0.93 -1.93 -4.57
CA SER A 410 -2.27 -2.36 -4.97
C SER A 410 -2.59 -3.82 -4.64
N GLY A 411 -1.75 -4.52 -3.86
CA GLY A 411 -1.98 -5.93 -3.51
C GLY A 411 -1.81 -6.89 -4.68
N ASN A 412 -1.19 -6.44 -5.77
CA ASN A 412 -0.98 -7.20 -7.00
C ASN A 412 0.40 -7.87 -7.03
N THR A 413 0.94 -8.22 -5.86
CA THR A 413 2.25 -8.89 -5.73
C THR A 413 2.09 -10.26 -5.12
N LEU A 414 2.83 -11.23 -5.68
CA LEU A 414 2.85 -12.59 -5.16
C LEU A 414 3.74 -12.69 -3.92
N PHE A 415 3.43 -13.66 -3.05
CA PHE A 415 4.14 -13.91 -1.80
C PHE A 415 4.17 -12.72 -0.83
N GLU A 416 3.19 -11.81 -0.96
CA GLU A 416 3.01 -10.72 0.01
C GLU A 416 2.93 -11.32 1.42
N ASN A 417 3.58 -10.67 2.38
CA ASN A 417 3.66 -11.12 3.79
C ASN A 417 4.37 -12.46 4.01
N GLY A 418 5.02 -13.02 2.99
CA GLY A 418 5.88 -14.22 3.09
C GLY A 418 5.14 -15.54 2.98
N VAL A 419 3.88 -15.49 2.52
CA VAL A 419 3.00 -16.65 2.46
C VAL A 419 3.30 -17.45 1.20
N TYR A 420 3.75 -18.69 1.36
CA TYR A 420 4.01 -19.66 0.29
C TYR A 420 3.05 -20.84 0.45
N ASN A 421 1.81 -20.66 -0.01
CA ASN A 421 0.76 -21.67 -0.06
C ASN A 421 0.58 -22.26 -1.48
N PHE A 422 -0.33 -23.21 -1.70
CA PHE A 422 -0.51 -23.85 -3.00
C PHE A 422 -1.01 -22.87 -4.06
N THR A 423 -1.91 -21.95 -3.69
CA THR A 423 -2.39 -20.90 -4.62
C THR A 423 -1.23 -20.03 -5.11
N SER A 424 -0.42 -19.50 -4.20
CA SER A 424 0.71 -18.64 -4.54
C SER A 424 1.81 -19.39 -5.31
N LEU A 425 2.09 -20.65 -4.96
CA LEU A 425 3.02 -21.49 -5.70
C LEU A 425 2.53 -21.77 -7.13
N PHE A 426 1.22 -21.97 -7.32
CA PHE A 426 0.65 -22.16 -8.65
C PHE A 426 0.75 -20.89 -9.51
N GLU A 427 0.44 -19.72 -8.94
CA GLU A 427 0.61 -18.44 -9.64
C GLU A 427 2.08 -18.15 -9.96
N TYR A 428 3.03 -18.50 -9.09
CA TYR A 428 4.45 -18.38 -9.41
C TYR A 428 4.86 -19.32 -10.54
N ALA A 429 4.32 -20.54 -10.56
CA ALA A 429 4.54 -21.48 -11.65
C ALA A 429 3.99 -20.94 -12.98
N LYS A 430 2.84 -20.25 -12.97
CA LYS A 430 2.31 -19.55 -14.16
C LYS A 430 3.27 -18.48 -14.65
N GLN A 431 3.75 -17.60 -13.76
CA GLN A 431 4.69 -16.53 -14.11
C GLN A 431 5.99 -17.08 -14.72
N LEU A 432 6.59 -18.09 -14.10
CA LEU A 432 7.81 -18.73 -14.59
C LEU A 432 7.59 -19.44 -15.93
N ARG A 433 6.47 -20.13 -16.08
CA ARG A 433 6.13 -20.83 -17.33
C ARG A 433 5.91 -19.83 -18.46
N GLU A 434 5.25 -18.70 -18.18
CA GLU A 434 5.00 -17.65 -19.19
C GLU A 434 6.32 -17.05 -19.65
N LEU A 435 7.21 -16.72 -18.70
CA LEU A 435 8.54 -16.21 -19.01
C LEU A 435 9.37 -17.20 -19.82
N LEU A 436 9.33 -18.50 -19.48
CA LEU A 436 10.01 -19.55 -20.26
C LEU A 436 9.52 -19.59 -21.71
N ASN A 437 8.21 -19.59 -21.91
CA ASN A 437 7.60 -19.73 -23.22
C ASN A 437 7.86 -18.49 -24.09
N ILE A 438 7.65 -17.28 -23.55
CA ILE A 438 7.91 -16.05 -24.29
C ILE A 438 9.40 -15.88 -24.60
N SER A 439 10.29 -16.27 -23.69
CA SER A 439 11.74 -16.24 -23.92
C SER A 439 12.15 -17.21 -25.02
N ASN A 440 11.65 -18.45 -24.98
CA ASN A 440 11.95 -19.43 -26.02
C ASN A 440 11.47 -18.94 -27.40
N TRP A 441 10.23 -18.43 -27.46
CA TRP A 441 9.68 -17.90 -28.71
C TRP A 441 10.43 -16.67 -29.21
N TYR A 442 10.84 -15.77 -28.31
CA TYR A 442 11.67 -14.61 -28.66
C TYR A 442 12.98 -15.06 -29.32
N ILE A 443 13.66 -16.06 -28.75
CA ILE A 443 14.92 -16.61 -29.27
C ILE A 443 14.72 -17.29 -30.63
N GLU A 444 13.67 -18.12 -30.78
CA GLU A 444 13.34 -18.80 -32.04
C GLU A 444 12.99 -17.79 -33.15
N THR A 445 12.18 -16.77 -32.83
CA THR A 445 11.76 -15.71 -33.75
C THR A 445 12.96 -14.86 -34.19
N LYS A 446 13.90 -14.56 -33.28
CA LYS A 446 15.15 -13.85 -33.57
C LYS A 446 16.01 -14.61 -34.59
N LYS A 447 16.00 -15.95 -34.56
CA LYS A 447 16.70 -16.80 -35.53
C LYS A 447 15.99 -16.84 -36.90
N GLY A 448 14.68 -16.59 -36.94
CA GLY A 448 13.81 -16.72 -38.11
C GLY A 448 13.51 -15.45 -38.92
N ASN A 449 14.10 -14.28 -38.61
CA ASN A 449 13.83 -13.00 -39.29
C ASN A 449 12.35 -12.52 -39.23
N GLN A 450 11.61 -12.89 -38.18
CA GLN A 450 10.21 -12.48 -37.99
C GLN A 450 10.09 -11.30 -37.01
N LYS A 451 8.86 -10.76 -36.86
CA LYS A 451 8.52 -9.55 -36.08
C LYS A 451 8.70 -9.74 -34.56
N LYS A 452 9.95 -9.93 -34.09
CA LYS A 452 10.29 -10.10 -32.67
C LYS A 452 9.76 -8.97 -31.77
N GLU A 453 9.64 -7.77 -32.33
CA GLU A 453 9.18 -6.57 -31.63
C GLU A 453 7.77 -6.78 -31.03
N LEU A 454 6.93 -7.61 -31.67
CA LEU A 454 5.58 -7.95 -31.18
C LEU A 454 5.59 -8.71 -29.85
N LEU A 455 6.73 -9.30 -29.46
CA LEU A 455 6.88 -10.06 -28.22
C LEU A 455 7.47 -9.21 -27.09
N GLU A 456 8.00 -8.02 -27.38
CA GLU A 456 8.67 -7.17 -26.39
C GLU A 456 7.76 -6.76 -25.23
N PRO A 457 6.48 -6.36 -25.44
CA PRO A 457 5.57 -6.08 -24.32
C PRO A 457 5.35 -7.29 -23.41
N ARG A 458 5.07 -8.47 -24.00
CA ARG A 458 4.84 -9.70 -23.23
C ARG A 458 6.08 -10.13 -22.47
N LEU A 459 7.26 -10.04 -23.10
CA LEU A 459 8.53 -10.33 -22.46
C LEU A 459 8.78 -9.37 -21.29
N TYR A 460 8.53 -8.07 -21.47
CA TYR A 460 8.68 -7.05 -20.43
C TYR A 460 7.83 -7.40 -19.20
N PHE A 461 6.54 -7.63 -19.39
CA PHE A 461 5.64 -7.90 -18.26
C PHE A 461 5.86 -9.27 -17.62
N ALA A 462 6.15 -10.32 -18.40
CA ALA A 462 6.49 -11.63 -17.84
C ALA A 462 7.79 -11.58 -17.01
N THR A 463 8.78 -10.80 -17.47
CA THR A 463 10.03 -10.58 -16.75
C THR A 463 9.77 -9.78 -15.47
N LEU A 464 8.93 -8.74 -15.53
CA LEU A 464 8.57 -7.91 -14.38
C LEU A 464 7.90 -8.73 -13.27
N ASP A 465 6.94 -9.59 -13.61
CA ASP A 465 6.24 -10.43 -12.63
C ASP A 465 7.20 -11.39 -11.92
N VAL A 466 8.07 -12.06 -12.68
CA VAL A 466 9.07 -12.98 -12.11
C VAL A 466 10.11 -12.22 -11.27
N LEU A 467 10.51 -11.01 -11.67
CA LEU A 467 11.42 -10.17 -10.89
C LEU A 467 10.82 -9.78 -9.54
N ALA A 468 9.54 -9.37 -9.51
CA ALA A 468 8.84 -9.04 -8.27
C ALA A 468 8.80 -10.24 -7.31
N SER A 469 8.38 -11.41 -7.80
CA SER A 469 8.34 -12.65 -7.01
C SER A 469 9.74 -13.08 -6.54
N SER A 470 10.77 -12.92 -7.38
CA SER A 470 12.16 -13.27 -7.03
C SER A 470 12.72 -12.36 -5.93
N ARG A 471 12.29 -11.10 -5.86
CA ARG A 471 12.71 -10.18 -4.78
C ARG A 471 12.09 -10.55 -3.44
N GLU A 472 10.83 -10.98 -3.41
CA GLU A 472 10.20 -11.50 -2.19
C GLU A 472 10.87 -12.80 -1.72
N ILE A 473 11.26 -13.69 -2.65
CA ILE A 473 12.06 -14.88 -2.33
C ILE A 473 13.43 -14.49 -1.78
N GLN A 474 14.12 -13.52 -2.39
CA GLN A 474 15.42 -13.04 -1.91
C GLN A 474 15.32 -12.37 -0.54
N TYR A 475 14.26 -11.58 -0.31
CA TYR A 475 13.96 -10.99 0.99
C TYR A 475 13.81 -12.09 2.03
N ARG A 476 13.00 -13.11 1.75
CA ARG A 476 12.84 -14.29 2.63
C ARG A 476 14.17 -14.99 2.91
N LEU A 477 15.01 -15.23 1.91
CA LEU A 477 16.34 -15.85 2.08
C LEU A 477 17.27 -15.07 3.01
N ASN A 478 17.17 -13.75 3.06
CA ASN A 478 18.01 -12.91 3.91
C ASN A 478 17.66 -13.03 5.41
N TYR A 479 16.47 -13.57 5.74
CA TYR A 479 15.95 -13.62 7.11
C TYR A 479 15.65 -15.04 7.63
N ILE A 480 15.94 -16.08 6.86
CA ILE A 480 15.83 -17.48 7.31
C ILE A 480 17.02 -17.83 8.24
N ASP A 481 16.75 -18.49 9.37
CA ASP A 481 17.72 -18.93 10.39
C ASP A 481 18.47 -20.23 9.99
N VAL A 482 18.34 -20.63 8.73
CA VAL A 482 18.97 -21.82 8.16
C VAL A 482 19.72 -21.41 6.91
N GLU A 483 20.97 -21.84 6.84
CA GLU A 483 21.80 -21.62 5.66
C GLU A 483 21.26 -22.47 4.49
N LEU A 484 20.66 -21.79 3.51
CA LEU A 484 20.28 -22.37 2.22
C LEU A 484 21.35 -22.03 1.18
N GLU A 485 21.64 -22.99 0.29
CA GLU A 485 22.46 -22.71 -0.88
C GLU A 485 21.81 -21.59 -1.71
N LYS A 486 22.59 -20.58 -2.10
CA LYS A 486 22.06 -19.45 -2.87
C LYS A 486 21.79 -19.87 -4.32
N PRO A 487 20.70 -19.38 -4.94
CA PRO A 487 20.44 -19.66 -6.35
C PRO A 487 21.51 -19.01 -7.22
N THR A 488 21.77 -19.60 -8.39
CA THR A 488 22.42 -18.90 -9.49
C THR A 488 21.58 -17.66 -9.83
N PRO A 489 22.17 -16.45 -9.91
CA PRO A 489 21.41 -15.24 -10.21
C PRO A 489 20.52 -15.40 -11.43
N LEU A 490 19.27 -14.99 -11.31
CA LEU A 490 18.33 -14.96 -12.42
C LEU A 490 18.72 -13.83 -13.38
N ARG A 491 19.39 -14.20 -14.47
CA ARG A 491 19.93 -13.29 -15.49
C ARG A 491 18.90 -13.10 -16.59
N ILE A 492 17.90 -12.29 -16.28
CA ILE A 492 16.80 -11.93 -17.18
C ILE A 492 16.85 -10.44 -17.53
N ASP A 493 16.51 -10.11 -18.76
CA ASP A 493 16.49 -8.75 -19.31
C ASP A 493 15.09 -8.46 -19.85
N LEU A 494 14.58 -7.28 -19.50
CA LEU A 494 13.20 -6.87 -19.77
C LEU A 494 12.92 -6.62 -21.25
N TYR A 495 13.96 -6.38 -22.04
CA TYR A 495 13.86 -5.97 -23.44
C TYR A 495 14.43 -7.02 -24.39
N GLU A 496 15.22 -7.98 -23.90
CA GLU A 496 15.86 -9.00 -24.72
C GLU A 496 15.97 -10.36 -24.02
N ALA A 497 15.62 -11.45 -24.72
CA ALA A 497 15.95 -12.81 -24.29
C ALA A 497 17.21 -13.30 -25.01
N TYR A 498 18.20 -13.77 -24.24
CA TYR A 498 19.47 -14.32 -24.73
C TYR A 498 19.41 -15.84 -24.85
N GLU A 499 20.39 -16.45 -25.55
CA GLU A 499 20.36 -17.89 -25.79
C GLU A 499 20.41 -18.75 -24.52
N ASP A 500 21.03 -18.26 -23.43
CA ASP A 500 21.11 -18.96 -22.14
C ASP A 500 19.95 -18.63 -21.18
N THR A 501 19.01 -17.74 -21.57
CA THR A 501 17.89 -17.32 -20.71
C THR A 501 17.00 -18.50 -20.29
N VAL A 502 16.65 -19.38 -21.22
CA VAL A 502 15.80 -20.56 -20.95
C VAL A 502 16.46 -21.52 -19.97
N ASP A 503 17.76 -21.78 -20.14
CA ASP A 503 18.54 -22.64 -19.25
C ASP A 503 18.66 -22.03 -17.85
N ASN A 504 18.90 -20.71 -17.75
CA ASN A 504 19.01 -19.99 -16.49
C ASN A 504 17.68 -19.98 -15.69
N ILE A 505 16.53 -19.80 -16.37
CA ILE A 505 15.22 -19.89 -15.71
C ILE A 505 14.98 -21.34 -15.23
N THR A 506 15.30 -22.33 -16.07
CA THR A 506 15.14 -23.75 -15.72
C THR A 506 16.01 -24.15 -14.51
N GLU A 507 17.22 -23.63 -14.41
CA GLU A 507 18.11 -23.82 -13.27
C GLU A 507 17.51 -23.22 -11.99
N ASN A 508 16.94 -22.01 -12.07
CA ASN A 508 16.27 -21.36 -10.95
C ASN A 508 15.03 -22.14 -10.49
N ILE A 509 14.22 -22.68 -11.41
CA ILE A 509 13.09 -23.57 -11.08
C ILE A 509 13.59 -24.80 -10.31
N ARG A 510 14.65 -25.46 -10.81
CA ARG A 510 15.24 -26.62 -10.13
C ARG A 510 15.74 -26.26 -8.74
N TRP A 511 16.43 -25.13 -8.59
CA TRP A 511 16.90 -24.66 -7.29
C TRP A 511 15.73 -24.42 -6.33
N PHE A 512 14.68 -23.69 -6.75
CA PHE A 512 13.52 -23.40 -5.93
C PHE A 512 12.84 -24.68 -5.44
N THR A 513 12.61 -25.63 -6.34
CA THR A 513 12.05 -26.94 -6.00
C THR A 513 12.95 -27.74 -5.04
N SER A 514 14.26 -27.83 -5.31
CA SER A 514 15.16 -28.75 -4.59
C SER A 514 15.76 -28.19 -3.30
N HIS A 515 15.83 -26.86 -3.16
CA HIS A 515 16.44 -26.18 -2.02
C HIS A 515 15.40 -25.41 -1.21
N PHE A 516 14.68 -24.49 -1.85
CA PHE A 516 13.70 -23.64 -1.15
C PHE A 516 12.51 -24.45 -0.59
N LEU A 517 12.00 -25.42 -1.37
CA LEU A 517 10.91 -26.32 -0.95
C LEU A 517 11.38 -27.66 -0.34
N LYS A 518 12.68 -27.84 -0.07
CA LYS A 518 13.29 -29.13 0.28
C LYS A 518 12.61 -29.88 1.43
N ASN A 519 12.20 -29.16 2.47
CA ASN A 519 11.58 -29.74 3.67
C ASN A 519 10.05 -29.86 3.55
N ASN A 520 9.49 -29.60 2.37
CA ASN A 520 8.06 -29.51 2.11
C ASN A 520 7.69 -30.40 0.91
N PRO A 521 7.71 -31.75 1.05
CA PRO A 521 7.64 -32.69 -0.08
C PRO A 521 6.36 -32.57 -0.91
N ILE A 522 5.22 -32.27 -0.27
CA ILE A 522 3.93 -32.10 -0.98
C ILE A 522 3.95 -30.84 -1.85
N HIS A 523 4.50 -29.73 -1.33
CA HIS A 523 4.68 -28.49 -2.09
C HIS A 523 5.68 -28.69 -3.23
N GLN A 524 6.76 -29.46 -2.98
CA GLN A 524 7.77 -29.79 -3.98
C GLN A 524 7.17 -30.58 -5.16
N GLU A 525 6.40 -31.64 -4.87
CA GLU A 525 5.71 -32.44 -5.88
C GLU A 525 4.70 -31.59 -6.66
N PHE A 526 3.84 -30.86 -5.93
CA PHE A 526 2.84 -29.98 -6.53
C PHE A 526 3.48 -28.96 -7.48
N PHE A 527 4.43 -28.15 -6.99
CA PHE A 527 5.06 -27.10 -7.78
C PHE A 527 5.79 -27.65 -9.01
N SER A 528 6.47 -28.80 -8.88
CA SER A 528 7.14 -29.45 -10.00
C SER A 528 6.17 -29.82 -11.13
N ASN A 529 4.98 -30.31 -10.77
CA ASN A 529 3.94 -30.63 -11.73
C ASN A 529 3.28 -29.35 -12.28
N SER A 530 3.04 -28.37 -11.42
CA SER A 530 2.41 -27.09 -11.76
C SER A 530 3.13 -26.35 -12.88
N ILE A 531 4.47 -26.36 -12.92
CA ILE A 531 5.25 -25.74 -14.01
C ILE A 531 4.80 -26.25 -15.38
N ASN A 532 4.47 -27.54 -15.50
CA ASN A 532 3.96 -28.10 -16.75
C ASN A 532 2.46 -27.84 -16.91
N TRP A 533 1.67 -27.99 -15.85
CA TRP A 533 0.22 -27.78 -15.88
C TRP A 533 -0.17 -26.38 -16.35
N CYS A 534 0.58 -25.36 -15.93
CA CYS A 534 0.33 -23.95 -16.28
C CYS A 534 0.32 -23.69 -17.79
N SER A 535 0.89 -24.59 -18.61
CA SER A 535 0.87 -24.46 -20.06
C SER A 535 -0.55 -24.34 -20.62
N ILE A 536 -1.55 -25.06 -20.06
CA ILE A 536 -2.92 -25.04 -20.61
C ILE A 536 -3.68 -23.74 -20.35
N TYR A 537 -3.14 -22.86 -19.51
CA TYR A 537 -3.73 -21.57 -19.13
C TYR A 537 -3.15 -20.41 -19.94
N MET A 538 -2.33 -20.70 -20.94
CA MET A 538 -1.66 -19.69 -21.74
C MET A 538 -2.46 -19.33 -22.98
N ASP A 539 -2.27 -18.09 -23.44
CA ASP A 539 -3.11 -17.49 -24.47
C ASP A 539 -3.10 -18.29 -25.79
N SER A 540 -4.28 -18.40 -26.38
CA SER A 540 -4.67 -19.39 -27.40
C SER A 540 -3.92 -19.32 -28.74
N GLU A 541 -3.12 -18.27 -28.96
CA GLU A 541 -2.25 -18.15 -30.15
C GLU A 541 -1.00 -19.05 -30.07
N MET A 542 -0.67 -19.54 -28.88
CA MET A 542 0.41 -20.51 -28.65
C MET A 542 -0.16 -21.92 -28.67
N ILE A 543 -0.37 -22.48 -29.87
CA ILE A 543 -0.98 -23.81 -30.05
C ILE A 543 -0.12 -24.87 -29.37
N ILE A 544 -0.47 -25.22 -28.13
CA ILE A 544 -0.06 -26.47 -27.52
C ILE A 544 -0.69 -27.58 -28.35
N ASP A 545 0.11 -28.58 -28.72
CA ASP A 545 -0.41 -29.76 -29.40
C ASP A 545 -1.57 -30.34 -28.58
N SER A 546 -2.74 -30.50 -29.20
CA SER A 546 -3.95 -31.06 -28.58
C SER A 546 -3.71 -32.37 -27.82
N VAL A 547 -2.72 -33.18 -28.25
CA VAL A 547 -2.31 -34.41 -27.56
C VAL A 547 -1.59 -34.10 -26.24
N VAL A 548 -0.72 -33.09 -26.23
CA VAL A 548 -0.01 -32.62 -25.02
C VAL A 548 -0.99 -31.97 -24.05
N GLU A 549 -1.90 -31.13 -24.55
CA GLU A 549 -2.96 -30.51 -23.74
C GLU A 549 -3.86 -31.57 -23.09
N SER A 550 -4.31 -32.57 -23.85
CA SER A 550 -5.11 -33.68 -23.31
C SER A 550 -4.36 -34.49 -22.25
N LYS A 551 -3.05 -34.71 -22.44
CA LYS A 551 -2.20 -35.39 -21.46
C LYS A 551 -2.12 -34.58 -20.16
N ILE A 552 -1.86 -33.28 -20.24
CA ILE A 552 -1.78 -32.39 -19.07
C ILE A 552 -3.11 -32.35 -18.31
N LYS A 553 -4.23 -32.20 -19.03
CA LYS A 553 -5.58 -32.23 -18.44
C LYS A 553 -5.82 -33.51 -17.65
N LYS A 554 -5.41 -34.67 -18.18
CA LYS A 554 -5.51 -35.96 -17.47
C LYS A 554 -4.60 -36.04 -16.23
N GLU A 555 -3.41 -35.46 -16.30
CA GLU A 555 -2.50 -35.40 -15.14
C GLU A 555 -3.11 -34.55 -14.01
N ILE A 556 -3.65 -33.36 -14.32
CA ILE A 556 -4.36 -32.51 -13.36
C ILE A 556 -5.53 -33.26 -12.73
N VAL A 557 -6.41 -33.85 -13.55
CA VAL A 557 -7.58 -34.59 -13.07
C VAL A 557 -7.17 -35.76 -12.16
N GLY A 558 -6.17 -36.54 -12.57
CA GLY A 558 -5.67 -37.66 -11.79
C GLY A 558 -5.08 -37.24 -10.46
N TYR A 559 -4.31 -36.14 -10.44
CA TYR A 559 -3.78 -35.56 -9.21
C TYR A 559 -4.88 -35.08 -8.28
N CYS A 560 -5.86 -34.31 -8.79
CA CYS A 560 -6.98 -33.79 -8.01
C CYS A 560 -7.78 -34.92 -7.36
N LYS A 561 -8.16 -35.95 -8.13
CA LYS A 561 -8.89 -37.12 -7.61
C LYS A 561 -8.11 -37.83 -6.52
N THR A 562 -6.80 -38.02 -6.72
CA THR A 562 -5.93 -38.70 -5.75
C THR A 562 -5.84 -37.93 -4.43
N ILE A 563 -5.62 -36.62 -4.50
CA ILE A 563 -5.49 -35.78 -3.31
C ILE A 563 -6.85 -35.59 -2.60
N MET A 564 -7.93 -35.32 -3.35
CA MET A 564 -9.27 -35.24 -2.78
C MET A 564 -9.64 -36.53 -2.04
N PHE A 565 -9.28 -37.68 -2.60
CA PHE A 565 -9.52 -38.97 -1.96
C PHE A 565 -8.75 -39.10 -0.65
N ALA A 566 -7.46 -38.75 -0.62
CA ALA A 566 -6.66 -38.81 0.59
C ALA A 566 -7.23 -37.89 1.71
N ILE A 567 -7.63 -36.67 1.35
CA ILE A 567 -8.21 -35.69 2.28
C ILE A 567 -9.54 -36.19 2.84
N LEU A 568 -10.45 -36.63 1.97
CA LEU A 568 -11.78 -37.09 2.35
C LEU A 568 -11.77 -38.43 3.09
N GLU A 569 -10.82 -39.31 2.80
CA GLU A 569 -10.57 -40.52 3.58
C GLU A 569 -10.13 -40.17 5.01
N GLY A 570 -9.31 -39.13 5.16
CA GLY A 570 -8.94 -38.48 6.42
C GLY A 570 -10.16 -38.03 7.23
N GLU A 571 -11.01 -37.21 6.61
CA GLU A 571 -12.16 -36.56 7.25
C GLU A 571 -13.30 -37.54 7.58
N ILE A 572 -13.74 -38.34 6.60
CA ILE A 572 -15.01 -39.08 6.67
C ILE A 572 -14.81 -40.46 7.30
N ILE A 573 -13.77 -41.18 6.85
CA ILE A 573 -13.59 -42.60 7.17
C ILE A 573 -12.72 -42.74 8.42
N SER A 574 -11.52 -42.18 8.38
CA SER A 574 -10.57 -42.30 9.49
C SER A 574 -10.90 -41.35 10.64
N LYS A 575 -11.70 -40.30 10.39
CA LYS A 575 -12.08 -39.25 11.35
C LYS A 575 -10.87 -38.71 12.12
N SER A 576 -9.75 -38.60 11.41
CA SER A 576 -8.44 -38.28 12.00
C SER A 576 -8.07 -36.80 11.85
N SER A 577 -8.86 -36.04 11.09
CA SER A 577 -8.62 -34.64 10.80
C SER A 577 -9.64 -33.71 11.48
N PHE A 578 -9.27 -32.44 11.59
CA PHE A 578 -9.92 -31.44 12.46
C PHE A 578 -10.59 -30.29 11.69
N PHE A 579 -10.73 -30.39 10.37
CA PHE A 579 -11.10 -29.25 9.51
C PHE A 579 -12.63 -29.03 9.42
N GLY A 580 -13.43 -30.07 9.67
CA GLY A 580 -14.88 -29.95 9.86
C GLY A 580 -15.66 -29.53 8.61
N ASP A 581 -16.76 -28.79 8.80
CA ASP A 581 -17.71 -28.44 7.72
C ASP A 581 -17.10 -27.58 6.61
N LYS A 582 -16.03 -26.82 6.89
CA LYS A 582 -15.37 -25.92 5.92
C LYS A 582 -14.84 -26.66 4.69
N ILE A 583 -14.31 -27.87 4.86
CA ILE A 583 -13.86 -28.69 3.71
C ILE A 583 -15.03 -29.04 2.81
N PHE A 584 -16.18 -29.39 3.39
CA PHE A 584 -17.38 -29.76 2.64
C PHE A 584 -17.96 -28.58 1.84
N ASP A 585 -17.87 -27.37 2.38
CA ASP A 585 -18.28 -26.15 1.69
C ASP A 585 -17.41 -25.91 0.44
N ILE A 586 -16.09 -26.04 0.58
CA ILE A 586 -15.12 -25.83 -0.51
C ILE A 586 -15.34 -26.85 -1.65
N ILE A 587 -15.48 -28.14 -1.30
CA ILE A 587 -15.60 -29.20 -2.30
C ILE A 587 -17.02 -29.34 -2.88
N SER A 588 -17.99 -28.62 -2.35
CA SER A 588 -19.41 -28.74 -2.75
C SER A 588 -19.60 -28.55 -4.26
N VAL A 589 -18.78 -27.71 -4.89
CA VAL A 589 -18.79 -27.45 -6.34
C VAL A 589 -18.55 -28.71 -7.19
N TYR A 590 -17.85 -29.71 -6.64
CA TYR A 590 -17.54 -30.96 -7.34
C TYR A 590 -18.66 -32.01 -7.24
N PHE A 591 -19.55 -31.90 -6.25
CA PHE A 591 -20.52 -32.93 -5.94
C PHE A 591 -21.96 -32.42 -6.10
N ASN A 592 -22.81 -33.22 -6.74
CA ASN A 592 -24.24 -32.89 -6.85
C ASN A 592 -24.98 -32.93 -5.50
N SER A 593 -24.43 -33.61 -4.49
CA SER A 593 -24.99 -33.65 -3.13
C SER A 593 -23.89 -33.93 -2.10
N VAL A 594 -23.57 -32.91 -1.31
CA VAL A 594 -22.61 -33.00 -0.19
C VAL A 594 -23.13 -33.91 0.94
N GLU A 595 -24.44 -33.98 1.15
CA GLU A 595 -25.04 -34.88 2.15
C GLU A 595 -24.74 -36.35 1.86
N LYS A 596 -24.76 -36.75 0.58
CA LYS A 596 -24.37 -38.11 0.19
C LYS A 596 -22.91 -38.39 0.52
N LEU A 597 -22.03 -37.40 0.33
CA LEU A 597 -20.61 -37.52 0.66
C LEU A 597 -20.41 -37.68 2.18
N LYS A 598 -21.13 -36.92 3.01
CA LYS A 598 -21.05 -37.02 4.48
C LYS A 598 -21.49 -38.38 5.04
N ASN A 599 -22.33 -39.11 4.30
CA ASN A 599 -22.87 -40.42 4.70
C ASN A 599 -22.05 -41.61 4.18
N VAL A 600 -20.90 -41.38 3.53
CA VAL A 600 -20.05 -42.46 3.01
C VAL A 600 -19.40 -43.23 4.17
N GLU A 601 -19.58 -44.55 4.20
CA GLU A 601 -19.06 -45.39 5.30
C GLU A 601 -17.84 -46.25 4.89
N SER A 602 -17.52 -46.32 3.59
CA SER A 602 -16.45 -47.19 3.11
C SER A 602 -15.50 -46.51 2.12
N ARG A 603 -14.24 -46.92 2.18
CA ARG A 603 -13.18 -46.46 1.25
C ARG A 603 -13.54 -46.68 -0.22
N LYS A 604 -14.18 -47.80 -0.53
CA LYS A 604 -14.59 -48.15 -1.89
C LYS A 604 -15.70 -47.24 -2.41
N GLU A 605 -16.65 -46.89 -1.54
CA GLU A 605 -17.73 -45.97 -1.88
C GLU A 605 -17.19 -44.55 -2.11
N LEU A 606 -16.27 -44.08 -1.25
CA LEU A 606 -15.59 -42.80 -1.44
C LEU A 606 -14.83 -42.75 -2.76
N PHE A 607 -14.07 -43.80 -3.07
CA PHE A 607 -13.32 -43.90 -4.32
C PHE A 607 -14.24 -43.79 -5.54
N ASN A 608 -15.33 -44.55 -5.56
CA ASN A 608 -16.29 -44.51 -6.67
C ASN A 608 -16.95 -43.13 -6.83
N LEU A 609 -17.22 -42.45 -5.71
CA LEU A 609 -17.84 -41.12 -5.72
C LEU A 609 -16.88 -40.08 -6.31
N ILE A 610 -15.60 -40.12 -5.93
CA ILE A 610 -14.58 -39.20 -6.46
C ILE A 610 -14.29 -39.52 -7.94
N GLU A 611 -14.25 -40.80 -8.31
CA GLU A 611 -14.08 -41.18 -9.71
C GLU A 611 -15.24 -40.73 -10.60
N SER A 612 -16.45 -40.61 -10.04
CA SER A 612 -17.64 -40.14 -10.76
C SER A 612 -17.69 -38.64 -11.01
N ILE A 613 -16.77 -37.86 -10.44
CA ILE A 613 -16.68 -36.42 -10.69
C ILE A 613 -16.29 -36.20 -12.16
N GLU A 614 -17.06 -35.36 -12.85
CA GLU A 614 -16.80 -34.97 -14.24
C GLU A 614 -15.43 -34.27 -14.36
N GLU A 615 -14.61 -34.71 -15.33
CA GLU A 615 -13.27 -34.14 -15.55
C GLU A 615 -13.32 -32.64 -15.82
N GLU A 616 -14.31 -32.17 -16.58
CA GLU A 616 -14.51 -30.76 -16.89
C GLU A 616 -14.80 -29.93 -15.64
N LYS A 617 -15.56 -30.47 -14.67
CA LYS A 617 -15.75 -29.80 -13.37
C LYS A 617 -14.43 -29.66 -12.62
N ILE A 618 -13.59 -30.70 -12.62
CA ILE A 618 -12.28 -30.64 -11.94
C ILE A 618 -11.42 -29.54 -12.55
N LEU A 619 -11.36 -29.46 -13.88
CA LEU A 619 -10.58 -28.45 -14.58
C LEU A 619 -11.11 -27.02 -14.33
N ASN A 620 -12.44 -26.82 -14.42
CA ASN A 620 -13.06 -25.51 -14.23
C ASN A 620 -12.91 -24.95 -12.81
N TYR A 621 -12.77 -25.83 -11.81
CA TYR A 621 -12.66 -25.44 -10.40
C TYR A 621 -11.25 -25.66 -9.82
N PHE A 622 -10.26 -26.03 -10.64
CA PHE A 622 -8.88 -26.27 -10.18
C PHE A 622 -8.31 -25.05 -9.46
N ASP A 623 -8.20 -23.93 -10.16
CA ASP A 623 -7.56 -22.68 -9.71
C ASP A 623 -8.29 -22.01 -8.55
N ASN A 624 -9.56 -22.33 -8.32
CA ASN A 624 -10.41 -21.64 -7.34
C ASN A 624 -10.76 -22.52 -6.13
N ALA A 625 -11.30 -23.73 -6.35
CA ALA A 625 -11.77 -24.58 -5.25
C ALA A 625 -10.74 -25.64 -4.86
N PHE A 626 -9.99 -26.22 -5.82
CA PHE A 626 -8.99 -27.23 -5.48
C PHE A 626 -7.76 -26.62 -4.80
N LEU A 627 -7.22 -25.51 -5.30
CA LEU A 627 -6.11 -24.83 -4.63
C LEU A 627 -6.51 -24.34 -3.23
N LEU A 628 -7.71 -23.77 -3.09
CA LEU A 628 -8.25 -23.37 -1.80
C LEU A 628 -8.41 -24.55 -0.84
N LEU A 629 -8.79 -25.73 -1.34
CA LEU A 629 -8.82 -26.95 -0.52
C LEU A 629 -7.43 -27.28 0.01
N LEU A 630 -6.39 -27.24 -0.84
CA LEU A 630 -5.01 -27.52 -0.41
C LEU A 630 -4.52 -26.50 0.63
N ASP A 631 -4.77 -25.20 0.40
CA ASP A 631 -4.40 -24.13 1.32
C ASP A 631 -5.06 -24.24 2.70
N ASN A 632 -6.23 -24.89 2.79
CA ASN A 632 -6.92 -25.12 4.06
C ASN A 632 -6.50 -26.42 4.76
N VAL A 633 -5.91 -27.38 4.04
CA VAL A 633 -5.58 -28.71 4.56
C VAL A 633 -4.10 -28.84 4.90
N TYR A 634 -3.24 -28.26 4.07
CA TYR A 634 -1.80 -28.30 4.25
C TYR A 634 -1.30 -26.96 4.75
N PHE A 635 -0.34 -26.99 5.68
CA PHE A 635 0.34 -25.78 6.13
C PHE A 635 1.17 -25.18 5.00
N GLU A 636 1.39 -23.87 5.07
CA GLU A 636 2.28 -23.14 4.18
C GLU A 636 3.73 -23.64 4.28
N VAL A 637 4.57 -23.29 3.29
CA VAL A 637 6.00 -23.63 3.33
C VAL A 637 6.66 -23.01 4.56
N PHE A 638 7.16 -23.87 5.45
CA PHE A 638 7.83 -23.45 6.67
C PHE A 638 9.33 -23.22 6.46
N HIS A 639 9.78 -22.01 6.81
CA HIS A 639 11.19 -21.73 7.07
C HIS A 639 11.32 -21.05 8.44
N PRO A 640 12.23 -21.52 9.31
CA PRO A 640 12.49 -20.84 10.57
C PRO A 640 13.13 -19.48 10.27
N LEU A 641 12.58 -18.42 10.85
CA LEU A 641 13.12 -17.06 10.71
C LEU A 641 14.08 -16.73 11.85
N VAL A 642 15.04 -15.85 11.59
CA VAL A 642 15.95 -15.37 12.64
C VAL A 642 15.12 -14.72 13.75
N SER A 643 15.30 -15.19 14.99
CA SER A 643 14.51 -14.75 16.14
C SER A 643 14.54 -13.23 16.32
N PHE A 644 13.35 -12.63 16.47
CA PHE A 644 13.12 -11.21 16.72
C PHE A 644 13.52 -10.78 18.14
N ASN A 645 14.80 -10.94 18.51
CA ASN A 645 15.31 -10.57 19.84
C ASN A 645 15.59 -9.08 20.00
N ASP A 646 15.47 -8.30 18.94
CA ASP A 646 15.82 -6.89 18.92
C ASP A 646 14.55 -6.07 18.67
N VAL A 647 14.10 -5.34 19.69
CA VAL A 647 12.92 -4.44 19.67
C VAL A 647 13.02 -3.40 18.56
N SER A 648 14.22 -3.09 18.07
CA SER A 648 14.40 -2.22 16.91
C SER A 648 13.84 -2.82 15.61
N PHE A 649 13.50 -4.11 15.60
CA PHE A 649 12.71 -4.76 14.55
C PHE A 649 11.23 -4.35 14.57
N ILE A 650 10.78 -3.61 15.58
CA ILE A 650 9.36 -3.28 15.71
C ILE A 650 9.19 -1.76 15.73
N THR A 651 9.19 -1.17 14.55
CA THR A 651 9.04 0.26 14.35
C THR A 651 7.58 0.72 14.23
N LYS A 652 6.65 0.05 14.93
CA LYS A 652 5.27 0.54 14.97
C LYS A 652 5.05 1.48 16.15
N ASP A 653 4.24 2.52 15.94
CA ASP A 653 3.80 3.42 16.99
C ASP A 653 2.89 2.67 17.97
N TRP A 654 3.51 1.97 18.92
CA TRP A 654 2.81 1.16 19.93
C TRP A 654 1.72 1.93 20.65
N LYS A 655 1.92 3.24 20.85
CA LYS A 655 0.94 4.08 21.50
C LYS A 655 -0.27 4.28 20.58
N LYS A 656 -0.09 4.58 19.29
CA LYS A 656 -1.18 4.62 18.31
C LYS A 656 -1.88 3.26 18.20
N LEU A 657 -1.10 2.19 18.05
CA LEU A 657 -1.63 0.82 17.95
C LEU A 657 -2.49 0.45 19.17
N LYS A 658 -2.01 0.80 20.36
CA LYS A 658 -2.75 0.64 21.61
C LYS A 658 -4.05 1.44 21.62
N LEU A 659 -3.99 2.71 21.25
CA LEU A 659 -5.18 3.57 21.19
C LEU A 659 -6.23 3.02 20.21
N GLN A 660 -5.79 2.53 19.04
CA GLN A 660 -6.67 1.90 18.05
C GLN A 660 -7.36 0.66 18.61
N LEU A 661 -6.60 -0.21 19.28
CA LEU A 661 -7.15 -1.43 19.91
C LEU A 661 -8.09 -1.13 21.08
N ILE A 662 -7.78 -0.12 21.90
CA ILE A 662 -8.67 0.33 22.99
C ILE A 662 -9.98 0.89 22.42
N LYS A 663 -9.91 1.71 21.37
CA LYS A 663 -11.09 2.27 20.71
C LYS A 663 -12.02 1.13 20.25
N ARG A 664 -11.47 0.10 19.62
CA ARG A 664 -12.21 -1.10 19.16
C ARG A 664 -12.77 -1.93 20.30
N TYR A 665 -12.01 -2.05 21.39
CA TYR A 665 -12.51 -2.65 22.61
C TYR A 665 -13.77 -1.93 23.09
N ASN A 666 -13.77 -0.60 23.11
CA ASN A 666 -14.93 0.18 23.51
C ASN A 666 -16.12 0.04 22.53
N GLU A 667 -15.86 -0.28 21.26
CA GLU A 667 -16.88 -0.58 20.23
C GLU A 667 -17.46 -2.01 20.33
N GLY A 668 -16.90 -2.89 21.16
CA GLY A 668 -17.41 -4.25 21.38
C GLY A 668 -16.46 -5.39 20.97
N HIS A 669 -15.33 -5.09 20.33
CA HIS A 669 -14.39 -6.10 19.87
C HIS A 669 -13.44 -6.54 20.99
N ARG A 670 -13.63 -7.76 21.51
CA ARG A 670 -12.90 -8.26 22.70
C ARG A 670 -11.61 -9.04 22.40
N TYR A 671 -11.26 -9.22 21.12
CA TYR A 671 -10.13 -10.07 20.68
C TYR A 671 -9.13 -9.31 19.78
N GLY A 672 -8.93 -8.03 20.06
CA GLY A 672 -7.95 -7.22 19.33
C GLY A 672 -6.53 -7.78 19.50
N ALA A 673 -5.80 -7.91 18.39
CA ALA A 673 -4.51 -8.57 18.34
C ALA A 673 -3.47 -7.76 17.56
N ILE A 674 -2.20 -7.94 17.86
CA ILE A 674 -1.07 -7.55 17.02
C ILE A 674 -0.65 -8.79 16.24
N ILE A 675 -0.68 -8.72 14.91
CA ILE A 675 -0.37 -9.85 14.04
C ILE A 675 1.04 -9.65 13.49
N LEU A 676 1.96 -10.59 13.73
CA LEU A 676 3.26 -10.65 13.09
C LEU A 676 3.16 -11.65 11.93
N ASP A 677 3.34 -11.19 10.70
CA ASP A 677 3.31 -12.05 9.53
C ASP A 677 4.64 -12.77 9.30
N SER A 678 4.66 -13.65 8.28
CA SER A 678 5.84 -14.47 7.97
C SER A 678 6.98 -13.71 7.27
N ASN A 679 6.78 -12.44 6.90
CA ASN A 679 7.86 -11.55 6.47
C ASN A 679 8.38 -10.66 7.62
N GLY A 680 7.85 -10.85 8.83
CA GLY A 680 8.20 -10.05 9.99
C GLY A 680 7.49 -8.69 10.03
N ASN A 681 6.45 -8.45 9.21
CA ASN A 681 5.66 -7.24 9.30
C ASN A 681 4.60 -7.37 10.41
N LEU A 682 4.31 -6.25 11.06
CA LEU A 682 3.29 -6.18 12.09
C LEU A 682 2.02 -5.53 11.57
N ALA A 683 0.88 -6.08 11.93
CA ALA A 683 -0.43 -5.56 11.59
C ALA A 683 -1.34 -5.44 12.81
N ILE A 684 -2.29 -4.53 12.65
CA ILE A 684 -3.60 -4.54 13.30
C ILE A 684 -4.27 -5.90 13.18
N GLY A 685 -4.87 -6.49 14.22
CA GLY A 685 -5.67 -7.70 14.15
C GLY A 685 -6.95 -7.62 14.96
N ILE A 686 -7.97 -8.37 14.53
CA ILE A 686 -8.79 -9.15 15.46
C ILE A 686 -8.36 -10.60 15.24
N LEU A 687 -8.27 -11.39 16.31
CA LEU A 687 -8.02 -12.82 16.14
C LEU A 687 -9.08 -13.44 15.22
N PRO A 688 -8.69 -14.28 14.24
CA PRO A 688 -9.63 -15.00 13.40
C PRO A 688 -10.67 -15.76 14.23
N LYS A 689 -11.89 -15.93 13.71
CA LYS A 689 -13.00 -16.57 14.44
C LYS A 689 -12.61 -17.94 14.98
N GLU A 690 -11.83 -18.70 14.22
CA GLU A 690 -11.31 -19.99 14.68
C GLU A 690 -10.52 -19.91 15.98
N TYR A 691 -9.94 -18.77 16.35
CA TYR A 691 -9.17 -18.59 17.60
C TYR A 691 -9.91 -17.82 18.70
N GLN A 692 -11.14 -17.38 18.45
CA GLN A 692 -11.96 -16.63 19.41
C GLN A 692 -12.64 -17.51 20.48
N TYR A 693 -12.26 -18.79 20.58
CA TYR A 693 -12.57 -19.63 21.74
C TYR A 693 -11.68 -19.33 22.96
N THR A 694 -10.63 -18.53 22.76
CA THR A 694 -9.72 -18.06 23.81
C THR A 694 -10.41 -17.05 24.73
N LYS A 695 -9.78 -16.68 25.87
CA LYS A 695 -10.35 -15.74 26.84
C LYS A 695 -10.49 -14.34 26.22
N PRO A 696 -11.62 -13.61 26.33
CA PRO A 696 -11.68 -12.23 25.88
C PRO A 696 -10.70 -11.33 26.66
N ILE A 697 -10.28 -10.22 26.07
CA ILE A 697 -9.48 -9.20 26.76
C ILE A 697 -10.31 -8.60 27.91
N ASP A 698 -9.76 -8.55 29.12
CA ASP A 698 -10.43 -7.94 30.28
C ASP A 698 -10.14 -6.44 30.36
N ASP A 699 -8.88 -6.06 30.15
CA ASP A 699 -8.39 -4.67 30.25
C ASP A 699 -7.48 -4.33 29.05
N PRO A 700 -7.98 -3.63 28.02
CA PRO A 700 -7.20 -3.30 26.83
C PRO A 700 -6.07 -2.29 27.10
N GLU A 701 -6.07 -1.63 28.27
CA GLU A 701 -4.96 -0.78 28.71
C GLU A 701 -3.75 -1.60 29.18
N LYS A 702 -3.95 -2.87 29.54
CA LYS A 702 -2.88 -3.75 30.05
C LYS A 702 -2.57 -4.87 29.08
N GLU A 703 -3.60 -5.53 28.56
CA GLU A 703 -3.50 -6.76 27.80
C GLU A 703 -3.78 -6.54 26.31
N VAL A 704 -3.13 -7.35 25.48
CA VAL A 704 -3.36 -7.43 24.04
C VAL A 704 -3.01 -8.82 23.54
N TYR A 705 -3.72 -9.30 22.53
CA TYR A 705 -3.32 -10.54 21.86
C TYR A 705 -2.13 -10.30 20.92
N ILE A 706 -1.24 -11.28 20.83
CA ILE A 706 -0.28 -11.39 19.73
C ILE A 706 -0.60 -12.67 18.98
N MET A 707 -0.63 -12.57 17.66
CA MET A 707 -0.64 -13.71 16.74
C MET A 707 0.66 -13.66 15.94
N ILE A 708 1.54 -14.63 16.17
CA ILE A 708 2.74 -14.82 15.36
C ILE A 708 2.43 -15.85 14.30
N ASN A 709 2.38 -15.42 13.04
CA ASN A 709 2.17 -16.30 11.91
C ASN A 709 3.52 -16.66 11.26
N GLU A 710 4.22 -17.62 11.86
CA GLU A 710 5.40 -18.22 11.24
C GLU A 710 4.96 -19.36 10.32
N SER A 711 4.75 -19.02 9.03
CA SER A 711 4.48 -20.01 7.97
C SER A 711 3.30 -20.94 8.27
N GLY A 712 2.12 -20.36 8.48
CA GLY A 712 0.86 -21.09 8.65
C GLY A 712 0.60 -21.65 10.06
N ILE A 713 1.55 -21.54 11.00
CA ILE A 713 1.31 -21.84 12.42
C ILE A 713 1.12 -20.51 13.18
N GLY A 714 -0.15 -20.15 13.39
CA GLY A 714 -0.51 -19.01 14.23
C GLY A 714 -0.28 -19.32 15.71
N VAL A 715 0.83 -18.86 16.28
CA VAL A 715 1.04 -18.89 17.74
C VAL A 715 0.31 -17.70 18.33
N ILE A 716 -0.71 -17.97 19.14
CA ILE A 716 -1.51 -16.94 19.78
C ILE A 716 -1.19 -16.88 21.27
N SER A 717 -0.95 -15.68 21.76
CA SER A 717 -0.71 -15.43 23.18
C SER A 717 -1.39 -14.13 23.63
N LEU A 718 -1.99 -14.14 24.81
CA LEU A 718 -2.44 -12.94 25.50
C LEU A 718 -1.26 -12.42 26.34
N VAL A 719 -0.83 -11.19 26.08
CA VAL A 719 0.38 -10.61 26.68
C VAL A 719 0.11 -9.20 27.21
N ASN A 720 1.06 -8.68 27.99
CA ASN A 720 1.01 -7.28 28.44
C ASN A 720 1.69 -6.34 27.44
N TRP A 721 1.24 -5.09 27.39
CA TRP A 721 1.85 -4.04 26.57
C TRP A 721 3.34 -3.80 26.84
N ASP A 722 3.83 -4.08 28.06
CA ASP A 722 5.26 -3.95 28.35
C ASP A 722 6.08 -5.04 27.65
N GLN A 723 5.54 -6.26 27.54
CA GLN A 723 6.15 -7.38 26.81
C GLN A 723 6.14 -7.15 25.29
N VAL A 724 5.16 -6.39 24.80
CA VAL A 724 5.09 -5.95 23.41
C VAL A 724 6.19 -4.91 23.15
N LYS A 725 6.29 -3.90 24.02
CA LYS A 725 7.26 -2.80 23.89
C LYS A 725 8.70 -3.25 24.06
N ASP A 726 8.98 -4.27 24.87
CA ASP A 726 10.32 -4.83 25.07
C ASP A 726 10.65 -5.98 24.10
N GLY A 727 9.74 -6.29 23.16
CA GLY A 727 9.91 -7.30 22.12
C GLY A 727 9.82 -8.75 22.60
N SER A 728 9.79 -9.01 23.92
CA SER A 728 9.81 -10.37 24.47
C SER A 728 8.61 -11.20 24.05
N ALA A 729 7.48 -10.55 23.77
CA ALA A 729 6.25 -11.19 23.34
C ALA A 729 6.30 -11.77 21.92
N PHE A 730 7.30 -11.39 21.11
CA PHE A 730 7.55 -11.90 19.76
C PHE A 730 8.65 -12.96 19.72
N SER A 731 9.29 -13.25 20.86
CA SER A 731 10.29 -14.31 20.94
C SER A 731 9.59 -15.67 21.06
N ILE A 732 9.58 -16.46 19.99
CA ILE A 732 9.29 -17.90 20.09
C ILE A 732 10.50 -18.55 20.75
N LYS A 733 10.64 -18.43 22.07
CA LYS A 733 11.50 -19.35 22.80
C LYS A 733 10.97 -20.73 22.49
N GLN A 734 11.76 -21.54 21.76
CA GLN A 734 11.56 -22.97 21.67
C GLN A 734 11.40 -23.50 23.10
N LYS A 735 10.17 -23.63 23.57
CA LYS A 735 9.86 -24.52 24.68
C LYS A 735 10.17 -25.87 24.10
N LYS A 736 11.39 -26.36 24.34
CA LYS A 736 11.78 -27.75 24.12
C LYS A 736 10.65 -28.60 24.68
N VAL A 737 9.87 -29.22 23.80
CA VAL A 737 9.02 -30.36 24.12
C VAL A 737 9.81 -31.59 23.74
#